data_AF-A0A3B8M0E1-F1
#
_entry.id   AF-A0A3B8M0E1-F1
#
_cell.length_a   1.000
_cell.length_b   1.000
_cell.length_c   1.000
_cell.angle_alpha   90.00
_cell.angle_beta   90.00
_cell.angle_gamma   90.00
#
_symmetry.space_group_name_H-M   'P 1'
#
loop_
_entity.id
_entity.type
_entity.pdbx_description
1 polymer ?
#
loop_
_entity_poly.entity_id
_entity_poly.type
_entity_poly.pdbx_seq_one_letter_code
_entity_poly.pdbx_strand_id
1 'polypeptide(L)'
;MSTERIGPYEIIRPIGQGGMGEVLLGHDERLDRQAAIKVLPEKPDDNEQRRQRFLEEARSASAITHPNVCVIYDVGETDDGQPFIAMEYIEGNTLDELNSTGPLTTELTTEFAIQIADALQVAHEAGVVHRDIKPSNVIINPRGQAKVLDFGLAKRVDESPEAAAKRLVETHEGQVLGTPSYMSPEQVMGQPVDGRSDIFSLGVVMYEMITGHQPFTGRALGETLQRICNNTPDNMGKHNDQVPQGLERITLKCLQKDPAHRYQDAGEIVVDLKTLAAVLSGEGVESIPAAVAQTMTQIVERDTAMPSADDIRRSDILISCSQLDNQPVAGKDEGWISRFQRNLKIRLEQLTGDRMNVSFCEMPPGSDEVDETVLNAIPDAPTMVAVVSPPFAKSDACIDGTTRYWSEMLENSSTGNMAKSLFKVVKTPVKDEDLQPQVAKIFQQLLSYDFFDQDPETNRVREFDESYGEAAAQRYYEMIYDLAYEIADAVKKARQSDTAGSGSISQLRKSIYLAEATSDLRDERENLRREFLEQGHLVYPDRSLPNELEELESTVQGYLAECDVIVQLIGGRYGFTPEGASESVIVIQNRLARAEAESRQTPRFLWLSPSSEAEDDRQQKFIESLRQEPATSHGVEMVRESIENFKELLEQRWQAELSQKQQPVASDGAATTGETTGVYLIFEERDEALAEPIEDFLYEQGVEVMLPEFQGDEHEIDSLHLQHLTDCDGVIVLYGSSSKAWVDIKVRELTKALGYRNGRPIEKAAVLIAPPVDRRKERFRSLTAEVFSPDGDSLDASILTGFCQELKDLSSSSPGDAVT
;
A
#
# COMPACT_ATOMS: atom_id res chain seq x y z
N MET A 1 1.22 -36.74 -21.82
CA MET A 1 0.48 -35.64 -22.47
C MET A 1 1.52 -34.89 -23.27
N SER A 2 1.33 -34.63 -24.56
CA SER A 2 2.32 -33.88 -25.33
C SER A 2 2.35 -32.46 -24.78
N THR A 3 3.49 -32.01 -24.28
CA THR A 3 3.71 -30.61 -23.93
C THR A 3 3.71 -29.80 -25.22
N GLU A 4 2.79 -28.85 -25.30
CA GLU A 4 2.69 -27.91 -26.41
C GLU A 4 3.92 -26.99 -26.38
N ARG A 5 4.58 -26.80 -27.52
CA ARG A 5 5.81 -25.99 -27.64
C ARG A 5 5.69 -24.98 -28.75
N ILE A 6 6.18 -23.78 -28.49
CA ILE A 6 6.31 -22.70 -29.47
C ILE A 6 7.78 -22.29 -29.50
N GLY A 7 8.44 -22.54 -30.63
CA GLY A 7 9.89 -22.39 -30.73
C GLY A 7 10.61 -23.18 -29.61
N PRO A 8 11.54 -22.55 -28.86
CA PRO A 8 12.24 -23.21 -27.75
C PRO A 8 11.45 -23.26 -26.43
N TYR A 9 10.23 -22.70 -26.38
CA TYR A 9 9.48 -22.51 -25.14
C TYR A 9 8.47 -23.63 -24.90
N GLU A 10 8.49 -24.20 -23.69
CA GLU A 10 7.44 -25.11 -23.22
C GLU A 10 6.25 -24.34 -22.68
N ILE A 11 5.05 -24.54 -23.24
CA ILE A 11 3.87 -23.79 -22.86
C ILE A 11 3.27 -24.34 -21.56
N ILE A 12 3.12 -23.46 -20.58
CA ILE A 12 2.58 -23.78 -19.25
C ILE A 12 1.07 -23.55 -19.23
N ARG A 13 0.63 -22.34 -19.59
CA ARG A 13 -0.79 -21.93 -19.55
C ARG A 13 -1.03 -20.63 -20.34
N PRO A 14 -2.25 -20.37 -20.81
CA PRO A 14 -2.60 -19.03 -21.30
C PRO A 14 -2.59 -18.00 -20.17
N ILE A 15 -2.14 -16.78 -20.49
CA ILE A 15 -2.10 -15.62 -19.57
C ILE A 15 -2.85 -14.39 -20.09
N GLY A 16 -3.22 -14.36 -21.37
CA GLY A 16 -4.07 -13.30 -21.90
C GLY A 16 -4.56 -13.61 -23.31
N GLN A 17 -5.71 -13.07 -23.68
CA GLN A 17 -6.28 -13.19 -25.02
C GLN A 17 -6.81 -11.82 -25.46
N GLY A 18 -6.31 -11.30 -26.58
CA GLY A 18 -6.69 -9.98 -27.09
C GLY A 18 -6.91 -9.96 -28.61
N GLY A 19 -7.33 -8.81 -29.14
CA GLY A 19 -7.64 -8.63 -30.57
C GLY A 19 -6.46 -8.81 -31.54
N MET A 20 -5.24 -9.01 -31.02
CA MET A 20 -4.00 -9.19 -31.79
C MET A 20 -3.35 -10.56 -31.59
N GLY A 21 -3.93 -11.45 -30.78
CA GLY A 21 -3.37 -12.78 -30.54
C GLY A 21 -3.57 -13.29 -29.12
N GLU A 22 -3.08 -14.51 -28.91
CA GLU A 22 -3.03 -15.16 -27.62
C GLU A 22 -1.65 -14.95 -26.99
N VAL A 23 -1.63 -14.71 -25.68
CA VAL A 23 -0.41 -14.61 -24.87
C VAL A 23 -0.37 -15.79 -23.91
N LEU A 24 0.70 -16.56 -24.00
CA LEU A 24 0.92 -17.81 -23.29
C LEU A 24 2.11 -17.67 -22.34
N LEU A 25 2.01 -18.18 -21.12
CA LEU A 25 3.18 -18.36 -20.26
C LEU A 25 3.95 -19.59 -20.74
N GLY A 26 5.22 -19.38 -21.08
CA GLY A 26 6.15 -20.42 -21.46
C GLY A 26 7.37 -20.48 -20.54
N HIS A 27 8.07 -21.61 -20.59
CA HIS A 27 9.36 -21.81 -19.93
C HIS A 27 10.48 -21.99 -20.97
N ASP A 28 11.53 -21.17 -20.87
CA ASP A 28 12.75 -21.32 -21.67
C ASP A 28 13.71 -22.26 -20.96
N GLU A 29 13.70 -23.54 -21.34
CA GLU A 29 14.59 -24.55 -20.73
C GLU A 29 16.08 -24.28 -20.96
N ARG A 30 16.43 -23.44 -21.95
CA ARG A 30 17.84 -23.13 -22.25
C ARG A 30 18.45 -22.17 -21.22
N LEU A 31 17.61 -21.30 -20.68
CA LEU A 31 18.00 -20.23 -19.75
C LEU A 31 17.34 -20.38 -18.37
N ASP A 32 16.53 -21.42 -18.19
CA ASP A 32 15.79 -21.74 -16.97
C ASP A 32 14.97 -20.54 -16.44
N ARG A 33 14.14 -19.96 -17.31
CA ARG A 33 13.31 -18.78 -16.99
C ARG A 33 11.92 -18.84 -17.59
N GLN A 34 11.00 -18.07 -17.01
CA GLN A 34 9.67 -17.85 -17.58
C GLN A 34 9.69 -16.77 -18.67
N ALA A 35 8.79 -16.89 -19.64
CA ALA A 35 8.60 -15.92 -20.71
C ALA A 35 7.11 -15.82 -21.08
N ALA A 36 6.65 -14.62 -21.40
CA ALA A 36 5.36 -14.41 -22.03
C ALA A 36 5.53 -14.56 -23.55
N ILE A 37 4.78 -15.47 -24.16
CA ILE A 37 4.86 -15.82 -25.58
C ILE A 37 3.59 -15.32 -26.26
N LYS A 38 3.74 -14.27 -27.08
CA LYS A 38 2.64 -13.71 -27.87
C LYS A 38 2.64 -14.31 -29.26
N VAL A 39 1.53 -14.92 -29.65
CA VAL A 39 1.35 -15.59 -30.95
C VAL A 39 0.32 -14.82 -31.77
N LEU A 40 0.67 -14.47 -33.01
CA LEU A 40 -0.26 -13.76 -33.90
C LEU A 40 -1.26 -14.73 -34.56
N PRO A 41 -2.56 -14.39 -34.68
CA PRO A 41 -3.54 -15.26 -35.31
C PRO A 41 -3.28 -15.43 -36.81
N GLU A 42 -3.40 -16.66 -37.31
CA GLU A 42 -3.34 -16.94 -38.75
C GLU A 42 -4.47 -16.22 -39.48
N LYS A 43 -4.14 -15.33 -40.44
CA LYS A 43 -5.12 -14.80 -41.40
C LYS A 43 -4.69 -15.13 -42.84
N PRO A 44 -5.61 -15.58 -43.72
CA PRO A 44 -5.21 -16.34 -44.91
C PRO A 44 -4.57 -15.54 -46.06
N ASP A 45 -4.76 -14.21 -46.15
CA ASP A 45 -4.66 -13.54 -47.47
C ASP A 45 -3.62 -12.41 -47.62
N ASP A 46 -2.69 -12.16 -46.68
CA ASP A 46 -1.64 -11.13 -46.90
C ASP A 46 -0.32 -11.33 -46.11
N ASN A 47 0.18 -12.58 -46.13
CA ASN A 47 1.02 -13.14 -45.08
C ASN A 47 2.49 -12.63 -45.05
N GLU A 48 3.17 -12.49 -46.19
CA GLU A 48 4.63 -12.27 -46.19
C GLU A 48 5.07 -10.86 -45.78
N GLN A 49 4.47 -9.80 -46.35
CA GLN A 49 4.85 -8.41 -46.04
C GLN A 49 4.42 -7.97 -44.63
N ARG A 50 3.33 -8.53 -44.11
CA ARG A 50 2.88 -8.26 -42.73
C ARG A 50 3.77 -8.96 -41.72
N ARG A 51 4.13 -10.22 -41.98
CA ARG A 51 5.07 -10.99 -41.16
C ARG A 51 6.45 -10.35 -41.13
N GLN A 52 7.00 -9.97 -42.28
CA GLN A 52 8.31 -9.32 -42.36
C GLN A 52 8.36 -8.00 -41.57
N ARG A 53 7.31 -7.18 -41.65
CA ARG A 53 7.20 -5.94 -40.88
C ARG A 53 7.07 -6.19 -39.38
N PHE A 54 6.27 -7.16 -38.96
CA PHE A 54 6.14 -7.55 -37.56
C PHE A 54 7.50 -7.98 -36.96
N LEU A 55 8.27 -8.78 -37.69
CA LEU A 55 9.62 -9.18 -37.28
C LEU A 55 10.61 -8.01 -37.24
N GLU A 56 10.53 -7.07 -38.18
CA GLU A 56 11.36 -5.86 -38.21
C GLU A 56 11.05 -4.90 -37.05
N GLU A 57 9.77 -4.77 -36.68
CA GLU A 57 9.33 -3.97 -35.54
C GLU A 57 9.74 -4.59 -34.21
N ALA A 58 9.56 -5.90 -34.06
CA ALA A 58 10.01 -6.62 -32.87
C ALA A 58 11.53 -6.50 -32.66
N ARG A 59 12.31 -6.54 -33.75
CA ARG A 59 13.77 -6.29 -33.70
C ARG A 59 14.10 -4.85 -33.32
N SER A 60 13.36 -3.88 -33.85
CA SER A 60 13.57 -2.46 -33.52
C SER A 60 13.24 -2.19 -32.05
N ALA A 61 12.16 -2.77 -31.53
CA ALA A 61 11.78 -2.69 -30.13
C ALA A 61 12.76 -3.44 -29.20
N SER A 62 13.34 -4.57 -29.63
CA SER A 62 14.32 -5.33 -28.82
C SER A 62 15.62 -4.58 -28.54
N ALA A 63 15.91 -3.51 -29.28
CA ALA A 63 17.09 -2.69 -29.05
C ALA A 63 16.95 -1.77 -27.82
N ILE A 64 15.73 -1.58 -27.31
CA ILE A 64 15.44 -0.72 -26.17
C ILE A 64 15.71 -1.52 -24.88
N THR A 65 16.61 -1.00 -24.03
CA THR A 65 16.88 -1.56 -22.70
C THR A 65 16.61 -0.48 -21.66
N HIS A 66 15.57 -0.67 -20.86
CA HIS A 66 15.16 0.29 -19.83
C HIS A 66 14.39 -0.45 -18.72
N PRO A 67 14.53 -0.09 -17.42
CA PRO A 67 13.79 -0.73 -16.33
C PRO A 67 12.27 -0.71 -16.54
N ASN A 68 11.72 0.37 -17.14
CA ASN A 68 10.28 0.52 -17.36
C ASN A 68 9.79 0.04 -18.74
N VAL A 69 10.62 -0.66 -19.52
CA VAL A 69 10.25 -1.26 -20.81
C VAL A 69 10.29 -2.78 -20.69
N CYS A 70 9.25 -3.47 -21.19
CA CYS A 70 9.24 -4.93 -21.26
C CYS A 70 10.32 -5.44 -22.22
N VAL A 71 11.17 -6.34 -21.74
CA VAL A 71 12.29 -6.86 -22.52
C VAL A 71 11.83 -7.95 -23.49
N ILE A 72 12.18 -7.81 -24.76
CA ILE A 72 11.99 -8.87 -25.76
C ILE A 72 13.17 -9.84 -25.68
N TYR A 73 12.87 -11.12 -25.47
CA TYR A 73 13.86 -12.18 -25.35
C TYR A 73 14.17 -12.88 -26.67
N ASP A 74 13.15 -13.14 -27.47
CA ASP A 74 13.27 -13.89 -28.71
C ASP A 74 12.13 -13.53 -29.67
N VAL A 75 12.40 -13.69 -30.96
CA VAL A 75 11.43 -13.46 -32.04
C VAL A 75 11.65 -14.54 -33.08
N GLY A 76 10.59 -15.29 -33.40
CA GLY A 76 10.71 -16.43 -34.30
C GLY A 76 9.41 -16.80 -34.99
N GLU A 77 9.45 -17.94 -35.64
CA GLU A 77 8.28 -18.59 -36.26
C GLU A 77 8.16 -20.01 -35.70
N THR A 78 6.94 -20.48 -35.52
CA THR A 78 6.64 -21.89 -35.24
C THR A 78 6.91 -22.77 -36.46
N ASP A 79 6.87 -24.09 -36.29
CA ASP A 79 7.11 -25.05 -37.38
C ASP A 79 6.09 -24.93 -38.53
N ASP A 80 4.87 -24.46 -38.24
CA ASP A 80 3.80 -24.14 -39.19
C ASP A 80 3.88 -22.70 -39.74
N GLY A 81 4.89 -21.92 -39.35
CA GLY A 81 5.19 -20.60 -39.92
C GLY A 81 4.48 -19.42 -39.24
N GLN A 82 3.87 -19.65 -38.07
CA GLN A 82 3.19 -18.63 -37.28
C GLN A 82 4.23 -17.80 -36.50
N PRO A 83 4.26 -16.48 -36.65
CA PRO A 83 5.22 -15.63 -35.94
C PRO A 83 4.87 -15.53 -34.46
N PHE A 84 5.90 -15.58 -33.61
CA PHE A 84 5.80 -15.39 -32.17
C PHE A 84 6.84 -14.40 -31.65
N ILE A 85 6.52 -13.75 -30.53
CA ILE A 85 7.45 -12.93 -29.75
C ILE A 85 7.48 -13.49 -28.33
N ALA A 86 8.68 -13.78 -27.84
CA ALA A 86 8.91 -14.11 -26.45
C ALA A 86 9.44 -12.89 -25.72
N MET A 87 8.79 -12.53 -24.61
CA MET A 87 9.12 -11.35 -23.81
C MET A 87 9.18 -11.68 -22.32
N GLU A 88 9.69 -10.74 -21.54
CA GLU A 88 9.70 -10.76 -20.08
C GLU A 88 8.30 -11.10 -19.55
N TYR A 89 8.20 -12.15 -18.73
CA TYR A 89 7.01 -12.38 -17.94
C TYR A 89 7.05 -11.47 -16.72
N ILE A 90 6.11 -10.54 -16.65
CA ILE A 90 6.02 -9.56 -15.57
C ILE A 90 4.88 -9.99 -14.65
N GLU A 91 5.23 -10.33 -13.41
CA GLU A 91 4.24 -10.53 -12.34
C GLU A 91 3.72 -9.17 -11.86
N GLY A 92 2.42 -9.07 -11.61
CA GLY A 92 1.78 -7.83 -11.21
C GLY A 92 0.38 -7.67 -11.81
N ASN A 93 -0.18 -6.48 -11.62
CA ASN A 93 -1.48 -6.10 -12.17
C ASN A 93 -1.31 -5.11 -13.31
N THR A 94 -2.21 -5.16 -14.28
CA THR A 94 -2.25 -4.10 -15.29
C THR A 94 -2.71 -2.79 -14.63
N LEU A 95 -2.31 -1.65 -15.19
CA LEU A 95 -2.80 -0.36 -14.74
C LEU A 95 -4.33 -0.24 -14.95
N ASP A 96 -4.89 -1.00 -15.89
CA ASP A 96 -6.34 -1.13 -16.11
C ASP A 96 -7.03 -1.80 -14.91
N GLU A 97 -6.45 -2.89 -14.41
CA GLU A 97 -6.93 -3.59 -13.21
C GLU A 97 -6.84 -2.68 -11.97
N LEU A 98 -5.75 -1.93 -11.81
CA LEU A 98 -5.61 -0.99 -10.69
C LEU A 98 -6.59 0.18 -10.79
N ASN A 99 -6.79 0.77 -11.97
CA ASN A 99 -7.78 1.83 -12.15
C ASN A 99 -9.22 1.33 -11.97
N SER A 100 -9.47 0.03 -12.19
CA SER A 100 -10.81 -0.55 -11.99
C SER A 100 -11.24 -0.59 -10.53
N THR A 101 -10.30 -0.54 -9.58
CA THR A 101 -10.61 -0.44 -8.13
C THR A 101 -10.92 0.99 -7.68
N GLY A 102 -10.78 1.97 -8.56
CA GLY A 102 -11.06 3.38 -8.30
C GLY A 102 -9.95 4.32 -8.78
N PRO A 103 -10.16 5.65 -8.68
CA PRO A 103 -9.14 6.64 -9.01
C PRO A 103 -7.90 6.48 -8.12
N LEU A 104 -6.72 6.57 -8.73
CA LEU A 104 -5.44 6.56 -8.03
C LEU A 104 -5.16 7.88 -7.34
N THR A 105 -4.30 7.87 -6.32
CA THR A 105 -3.86 9.09 -5.66
C THR A 105 -2.99 9.94 -6.59
N THR A 106 -2.83 11.22 -6.23
CA THR A 106 -1.95 12.14 -6.94
C THR A 106 -0.51 11.62 -7.00
N GLU A 107 -0.03 11.05 -5.90
CA GLU A 107 1.33 10.55 -5.74
C GLU A 107 1.57 9.36 -6.69
N LEU A 108 0.70 8.35 -6.65
CA LEU A 108 0.78 7.18 -7.53
C LEU A 108 0.61 7.55 -9.01
N THR A 109 -0.34 8.45 -9.31
CA THR A 109 -0.54 8.96 -10.68
C THR A 109 0.72 9.63 -11.19
N THR A 110 1.36 10.47 -10.36
CA THR A 110 2.58 11.21 -10.73
C THR A 110 3.76 10.25 -10.89
N GLU A 111 3.92 9.30 -9.98
CA GLU A 111 4.99 8.30 -10.01
C GLU A 111 4.91 7.39 -11.25
N PHE A 112 3.74 6.80 -11.51
CA PHE A 112 3.55 5.95 -12.69
C PHE A 112 3.68 6.74 -13.98
N ALA A 113 3.18 7.99 -14.03
CA ALA A 113 3.34 8.85 -15.20
C ALA A 113 4.81 9.21 -15.47
N ILE A 114 5.63 9.43 -14.44
CA ILE A 114 7.08 9.62 -14.59
C ILE A 114 7.71 8.37 -15.22
N GLN A 115 7.43 7.20 -14.67
CA GLN A 115 8.01 5.93 -15.15
C GLN A 115 7.60 5.62 -16.61
N ILE A 116 6.34 5.87 -16.98
CA ILE A 116 5.86 5.66 -18.36
C ILE A 116 6.47 6.71 -19.31
N ALA A 117 6.55 7.98 -18.90
CA ALA A 117 7.16 9.03 -19.72
C ALA A 117 8.65 8.78 -19.97
N ASP A 118 9.39 8.28 -18.96
CA ASP A 118 10.79 7.93 -19.09
C ASP A 118 10.99 6.75 -20.06
N ALA A 119 10.14 5.72 -20.00
CA ALA A 119 10.12 4.63 -20.98
C ALA A 119 9.86 5.12 -22.41
N LEU A 120 8.90 6.04 -22.59
CA LEU A 120 8.58 6.65 -23.88
C LEU A 120 9.75 7.47 -24.42
N GLN A 121 10.44 8.22 -23.55
CA GLN A 121 11.59 9.03 -23.94
C GLN A 121 12.68 8.17 -24.58
N VAL A 122 13.09 7.11 -23.90
CA VAL A 122 14.14 6.20 -24.39
C VAL A 122 13.72 5.53 -25.70
N ALA A 123 12.45 5.17 -25.86
CA ALA A 123 11.94 4.61 -27.10
C ALA A 123 11.96 5.63 -28.26
N HIS A 124 11.55 6.88 -28.00
CA HIS A 124 11.53 7.94 -29.01
C HIS A 124 12.94 8.32 -29.48
N GLU A 125 13.92 8.35 -28.57
CA GLU A 125 15.34 8.53 -28.91
C GLU A 125 15.89 7.40 -29.79
N ALA A 126 15.39 6.17 -29.60
CA ALA A 126 15.66 5.03 -30.48
C ALA A 126 14.86 5.06 -31.80
N GLY A 127 14.03 6.09 -32.02
CA GLY A 127 13.20 6.24 -33.22
C GLY A 127 11.96 5.34 -33.25
N VAL A 128 11.57 4.77 -32.11
CA VAL A 128 10.41 3.89 -31.96
C VAL A 128 9.25 4.65 -31.34
N VAL A 129 8.07 4.60 -31.97
CA VAL A 129 6.84 5.23 -31.46
C VAL A 129 5.87 4.10 -31.08
N HIS A 130 5.29 4.18 -29.88
CA HIS A 130 4.49 3.11 -29.28
C HIS A 130 3.10 2.96 -29.95
N ARG A 131 2.37 4.06 -30.14
CA ARG A 131 1.06 4.20 -30.83
C ARG A 131 -0.15 3.53 -30.19
N ASP A 132 0.03 2.81 -29.08
CA ASP A 132 -1.05 2.16 -28.33
C ASP A 132 -0.88 2.25 -26.80
N ILE A 133 -0.45 3.42 -26.29
CA ILE A 133 -0.37 3.63 -24.84
C ILE A 133 -1.79 3.65 -24.25
N LYS A 134 -2.04 2.77 -23.28
CA LYS A 134 -3.30 2.60 -22.54
C LYS A 134 -3.05 1.78 -21.26
N PRO A 135 -3.94 1.81 -20.26
CA PRO A 135 -3.71 1.13 -18.98
C PRO A 135 -3.47 -0.38 -19.11
N SER A 136 -4.16 -1.06 -20.02
CA SER A 136 -3.97 -2.50 -20.26
C SER A 136 -2.63 -2.89 -20.91
N ASN A 137 -1.84 -1.91 -21.38
CA ASN A 137 -0.48 -2.12 -21.90
C ASN A 137 0.60 -1.66 -20.90
N VAL A 138 0.25 -1.42 -19.64
CA VAL A 138 1.18 -1.10 -18.57
C VAL A 138 0.95 -2.08 -17.42
N ILE A 139 1.98 -2.78 -16.96
CA ILE A 139 1.92 -3.63 -15.77
C ILE A 139 2.66 -2.95 -14.63
N ILE A 140 2.05 -2.91 -13.44
CA ILE A 140 2.70 -2.52 -12.20
C ILE A 140 3.10 -3.79 -11.47
N ASN A 141 4.40 -3.99 -11.27
CA ASN A 141 4.89 -5.16 -10.55
C ASN A 141 4.72 -4.99 -9.02
N PRO A 142 4.88 -6.06 -8.21
CA PRO A 142 4.75 -5.98 -6.74
C PRO A 142 5.71 -4.99 -6.05
N ARG A 143 6.71 -4.44 -6.76
CA ARG A 143 7.65 -3.42 -6.27
C ARG A 143 7.22 -2.00 -6.64
N GLY A 144 6.04 -1.81 -7.23
CA GLY A 144 5.56 -0.49 -7.68
C GLY A 144 6.19 0.02 -8.98
N GLN A 145 6.90 -0.84 -9.73
CA GLN A 145 7.52 -0.43 -10.99
C GLN A 145 6.57 -0.64 -12.16
N ALA A 146 6.37 0.41 -12.96
CA ALA A 146 5.60 0.38 -14.20
C ALA A 146 6.43 -0.20 -15.35
N LYS A 147 5.87 -1.17 -16.07
CA LYS A 147 6.45 -1.81 -17.25
C LYS A 147 5.53 -1.58 -18.45
N VAL A 148 6.01 -0.82 -19.43
CA VAL A 148 5.30 -0.59 -20.69
C VAL A 148 5.50 -1.81 -21.61
N LEU A 149 4.38 -2.38 -22.06
CA LEU A 149 4.32 -3.56 -22.92
C LEU A 149 4.23 -3.16 -24.39
N ASP A 150 4.75 -4.00 -25.30
CA ASP A 150 4.43 -3.99 -26.74
C ASP A 150 4.63 -2.65 -27.51
N PHE A 151 5.86 -2.12 -27.55
CA PHE A 151 6.20 -0.97 -28.40
C PHE A 151 5.94 -1.25 -29.90
N GLY A 152 4.93 -0.60 -30.47
CA GLY A 152 4.76 -0.47 -31.92
C GLY A 152 4.25 -1.71 -32.67
N LEU A 153 4.15 -2.88 -32.04
CA LEU A 153 3.82 -4.16 -32.69
C LEU A 153 2.38 -4.25 -33.24
N ALA A 154 1.53 -3.30 -32.87
CA ALA A 154 0.07 -3.41 -32.94
C ALA A 154 -0.57 -2.79 -34.20
N LYS A 155 0.03 -1.77 -34.82
CA LYS A 155 -0.74 -0.87 -35.73
C LYS A 155 -0.16 -0.61 -37.13
N ARG A 156 1.08 -0.97 -37.46
CA ARG A 156 1.61 -0.74 -38.84
C ARG A 156 1.31 -1.84 -39.84
N VAL A 157 0.61 -2.89 -39.41
CA VAL A 157 0.17 -3.99 -40.27
C VAL A 157 -0.81 -3.52 -41.37
N ASP A 158 -1.36 -2.29 -41.29
CA ASP A 158 -2.21 -1.64 -42.31
C ASP A 158 -1.71 -0.25 -42.70
N GLU A 159 -0.59 -0.15 -43.41
CA GLU A 159 -0.18 1.11 -44.05
C GLU A 159 -0.88 1.33 -45.42
N SER A 160 -2.20 1.47 -45.38
CA SER A 160 -2.88 2.45 -46.24
C SER A 160 -3.89 3.25 -45.41
N PRO A 161 -3.98 4.58 -45.56
CA PRO A 161 -5.01 5.38 -44.90
C PRO A 161 -6.43 4.85 -45.16
N GLU A 162 -6.63 4.22 -46.33
CA GLU A 162 -7.88 3.55 -46.72
C GLU A 162 -8.16 2.29 -45.90
N ALA A 163 -7.15 1.47 -45.56
CA ALA A 163 -7.32 0.28 -44.72
C ALA A 163 -7.58 0.61 -43.24
N ALA A 164 -6.93 1.65 -42.72
CA ALA A 164 -7.19 2.16 -41.37
C ALA A 164 -8.64 2.68 -41.24
N ALA A 165 -9.13 3.41 -42.25
CA ALA A 165 -10.53 3.85 -42.32
C ALA A 165 -11.51 2.67 -42.50
N LYS A 166 -11.12 1.62 -43.25
CA LYS A 166 -11.95 0.42 -43.46
C LYS A 166 -12.10 -0.40 -42.17
N ARG A 167 -11.05 -0.52 -41.36
CA ARG A 167 -11.09 -1.20 -40.04
C ARG A 167 -12.03 -0.51 -39.04
N LEU A 168 -12.12 0.83 -39.10
CA LEU A 168 -13.08 1.61 -38.31
C LEU A 168 -14.55 1.36 -38.73
N VAL A 169 -14.78 0.85 -39.94
CA VAL A 169 -16.12 0.67 -40.55
C VAL A 169 -16.56 -0.81 -40.62
N GLU A 170 -15.63 -1.78 -40.61
CA GLU A 170 -15.93 -3.22 -40.75
C GLU A 170 -16.35 -3.93 -39.45
N THR A 171 -16.70 -3.22 -38.38
CA THR A 171 -17.27 -3.79 -37.13
C THR A 171 -18.75 -4.18 -37.30
N HIS A 172 -19.02 -5.13 -38.20
CA HIS A 172 -20.24 -5.92 -38.16
C HIS A 172 -20.05 -7.09 -37.17
N GLU A 173 -21.06 -7.31 -36.31
CA GLU A 173 -21.15 -8.39 -35.28
C GLU A 173 -20.63 -8.08 -33.86
N GLY A 174 -20.76 -6.83 -33.39
CA GLY A 174 -20.90 -6.54 -31.95
C GLY A 174 -19.69 -6.80 -31.03
N GLN A 175 -18.54 -7.22 -31.57
CA GLN A 175 -17.26 -7.20 -30.86
C GLN A 175 -16.50 -5.93 -31.22
N VAL A 176 -16.43 -4.99 -30.28
CA VAL A 176 -15.58 -3.79 -30.40
C VAL A 176 -14.13 -4.23 -30.20
N LEU A 177 -13.40 -4.38 -31.29
CA LEU A 177 -11.96 -4.65 -31.25
C LEU A 177 -11.22 -3.35 -30.89
N GLY A 178 -11.12 -3.08 -29.59
CA GLY A 178 -10.33 -1.99 -28.99
C GLY A 178 -11.12 -0.70 -28.71
N THR A 179 -10.94 -0.16 -27.51
CA THR A 179 -11.49 1.13 -27.09
C THR A 179 -10.67 2.26 -27.72
N PRO A 180 -11.20 3.05 -28.67
CA PRO A 180 -10.47 4.12 -29.36
C PRO A 180 -10.13 5.32 -28.45
N SER A 181 -10.57 5.31 -27.19
CA SER A 181 -10.51 6.44 -26.26
C SER A 181 -9.10 6.99 -26.01
N TYR A 182 -8.04 6.21 -26.26
CA TYR A 182 -6.64 6.62 -26.08
C TYR A 182 -5.96 7.10 -27.37
N MET A 183 -6.64 7.05 -28.52
CA MET A 183 -6.06 7.50 -29.79
C MET A 183 -5.87 9.02 -29.82
N SER A 184 -4.78 9.46 -30.43
CA SER A 184 -4.55 10.87 -30.73
C SER A 184 -5.39 11.37 -31.92
N PRO A 185 -5.67 12.68 -32.02
CA PRO A 185 -6.39 13.27 -33.16
C PRO A 185 -5.77 12.91 -34.51
N GLU A 186 -4.46 12.96 -34.63
CA GLU A 186 -3.73 12.60 -35.84
C GLU A 186 -3.89 11.11 -36.21
N GLN A 187 -3.96 10.22 -35.21
CA GLN A 187 -4.29 8.80 -35.46
C GLN A 187 -5.72 8.63 -35.96
N VAL A 188 -6.68 9.33 -35.37
CA VAL A 188 -8.10 9.29 -35.79
C VAL A 188 -8.26 9.85 -37.22
N MET A 189 -7.50 10.89 -37.56
CA MET A 189 -7.51 11.53 -38.88
C MET A 189 -6.63 10.83 -39.92
N GLY A 190 -5.89 9.78 -39.55
CA GLY A 190 -4.96 9.09 -40.44
C GLY A 190 -3.77 9.95 -40.91
N GLN A 191 -3.39 10.94 -40.12
CA GLN A 191 -2.24 11.81 -40.36
C GLN A 191 -0.92 11.14 -39.92
N PRO A 192 0.25 11.66 -40.34
CA PRO A 192 1.53 11.16 -39.87
C PRO A 192 1.64 11.21 -38.34
N VAL A 193 2.12 10.11 -37.75
CA VAL A 193 2.23 9.91 -36.30
C VAL A 193 3.70 9.90 -35.88
N ASP A 194 4.03 10.69 -34.86
CA ASP A 194 5.33 10.73 -34.19
C ASP A 194 5.17 10.55 -32.66
N GLY A 195 6.26 10.71 -31.89
CA GLY A 195 6.26 10.53 -30.44
C GLY A 195 5.22 11.39 -29.70
N ARG A 196 4.75 12.50 -30.29
CA ARG A 196 3.74 13.37 -29.68
C ARG A 196 2.34 12.74 -29.67
N SER A 197 2.12 11.68 -30.44
CA SER A 197 0.91 10.86 -30.32
C SER A 197 0.93 10.02 -29.04
N ASP A 198 2.09 9.49 -28.64
CA ASP A 198 2.23 8.75 -27.38
C ASP A 198 2.07 9.69 -26.17
N ILE A 199 2.56 10.92 -26.28
CA ILE A 199 2.34 11.99 -25.29
C ILE A 199 0.85 12.26 -25.09
N PHE A 200 0.08 12.33 -26.17
CA PHE A 200 -1.37 12.52 -26.07
C PHE A 200 -2.02 11.34 -25.35
N SER A 201 -1.67 10.11 -25.73
CA SER A 201 -2.19 8.89 -25.09
C SER A 201 -1.83 8.81 -23.60
N LEU A 202 -0.60 9.18 -23.21
CA LEU A 202 -0.20 9.29 -21.80
C LEU A 202 -1.05 10.33 -21.06
N GLY A 203 -1.36 11.47 -21.69
CA GLY A 203 -2.29 12.45 -21.13
C GLY A 203 -3.69 11.87 -20.87
N VAL A 204 -4.18 10.98 -21.73
CA VAL A 204 -5.46 10.28 -21.51
C VAL A 204 -5.36 9.34 -20.32
N VAL A 205 -4.27 8.56 -20.22
CA VAL A 205 -4.01 7.64 -19.10
C VAL A 205 -3.91 8.39 -17.77
N MET A 206 -3.18 9.50 -17.72
CA MET A 206 -3.06 10.35 -16.53
C MET A 206 -4.40 10.93 -16.08
N TYR A 207 -5.22 11.39 -17.04
CA TYR A 207 -6.56 11.89 -16.74
C TYR A 207 -7.43 10.79 -16.12
N GLU A 208 -7.39 9.57 -16.69
CA GLU A 208 -8.16 8.44 -16.20
C GLU A 208 -7.68 7.93 -14.85
N MET A 209 -6.36 7.83 -14.62
CA MET A 209 -5.80 7.44 -13.32
C MET A 209 -6.33 8.32 -12.18
N ILE A 210 -6.29 9.65 -12.34
CA ILE A 210 -6.63 10.57 -11.24
C ILE A 210 -8.14 10.83 -11.09
N THR A 211 -8.92 10.65 -12.16
CA THR A 211 -10.37 10.93 -12.15
C THR A 211 -11.25 9.69 -12.14
N GLY A 212 -10.71 8.52 -12.48
CA GLY A 212 -11.48 7.30 -12.77
C GLY A 212 -12.30 7.37 -14.07
N HIS A 213 -12.18 8.45 -14.86
CA HIS A 213 -12.99 8.69 -16.05
C HIS A 213 -12.12 9.00 -17.27
N GLN A 214 -12.53 8.56 -18.45
CA GLN A 214 -11.85 8.93 -19.70
C GLN A 214 -12.29 10.32 -20.20
N PRO A 215 -11.39 11.16 -20.74
CA PRO A 215 -11.68 12.54 -21.10
C PRO A 215 -12.57 12.72 -22.34
N PHE A 216 -12.69 11.71 -23.22
CA PHE A 216 -13.36 11.84 -24.53
C PHE A 216 -14.46 10.81 -24.80
N THR A 217 -15.03 10.18 -23.78
CA THR A 217 -16.07 9.13 -23.94
C THR A 217 -17.36 9.69 -24.55
N GLY A 218 -17.85 9.09 -25.63
CA GLY A 218 -19.17 9.35 -26.22
C GLY A 218 -20.11 8.14 -26.11
N ARG A 219 -21.41 8.33 -26.39
CA ARG A 219 -22.43 7.25 -26.36
C ARG A 219 -22.26 6.25 -27.51
N ALA A 220 -21.52 6.65 -28.55
CA ALA A 220 -21.22 5.82 -29.71
C ALA A 220 -19.79 6.10 -30.20
N LEU A 221 -19.22 5.13 -30.92
CA LEU A 221 -17.87 5.21 -31.49
C LEU A 221 -17.60 6.52 -32.24
N GLY A 222 -18.49 6.92 -33.15
CA GLY A 222 -18.35 8.16 -33.92
C GLY A 222 -18.35 9.42 -33.06
N GLU A 223 -19.08 9.41 -31.94
CA GLU A 223 -19.08 10.52 -30.98
C GLU A 223 -17.75 10.59 -30.22
N THR A 224 -17.23 9.45 -29.75
CA THR A 224 -15.91 9.37 -29.11
C THR A 224 -14.80 9.90 -30.04
N LEU A 225 -14.78 9.48 -31.31
CA LEU A 225 -13.79 9.95 -32.30
C LEU A 225 -13.93 11.46 -32.57
N GLN A 226 -15.16 11.96 -32.64
CA GLN A 226 -15.42 13.40 -32.82
C GLN A 226 -14.93 14.21 -31.61
N ARG A 227 -15.14 13.71 -30.38
CA ARG A 227 -14.66 14.31 -29.13
C ARG A 227 -13.13 14.31 -29.06
N ILE A 228 -12.49 13.19 -29.43
CA ILE A 228 -11.03 13.10 -29.53
C ILE A 228 -10.49 14.19 -30.46
N CYS A 229 -11.11 14.43 -31.61
CA CYS A 229 -10.63 15.42 -32.57
C CYS A 229 -10.90 16.88 -32.15
N ASN A 230 -12.05 17.16 -31.51
CA ASN A 230 -12.58 18.53 -31.45
C ASN A 230 -12.88 19.06 -30.04
N ASN A 231 -13.01 18.20 -29.03
CA ASN A 231 -13.47 18.63 -27.71
C ASN A 231 -12.31 18.76 -26.73
N THR A 232 -12.33 19.82 -25.93
CA THR A 232 -11.45 19.94 -24.75
C THR A 232 -12.00 19.06 -23.62
N PRO A 233 -11.14 18.36 -22.85
CA PRO A 233 -11.58 17.63 -21.65
C PRO A 233 -12.29 18.56 -20.67
N ASP A 234 -13.17 17.99 -19.85
CA ASP A 234 -13.63 18.68 -18.65
C ASP A 234 -12.45 18.94 -17.69
N ASN A 235 -12.59 19.93 -16.81
CA ASN A 235 -11.61 20.16 -15.74
C ASN A 235 -11.59 18.93 -14.81
N MET A 236 -10.41 18.43 -14.45
CA MET A 236 -10.27 17.23 -13.61
C MET A 236 -10.82 17.47 -12.21
N GLY A 237 -10.73 18.71 -11.70
CA GLY A 237 -11.33 19.13 -10.44
C GLY A 237 -12.86 19.02 -10.39
N LYS A 238 -13.54 18.82 -11.52
CA LYS A 238 -14.98 18.50 -11.57
C LYS A 238 -15.28 17.08 -11.12
N HIS A 239 -14.30 16.18 -11.24
CA HIS A 239 -14.42 14.76 -10.92
C HIS A 239 -13.64 14.39 -9.65
N ASN A 240 -12.55 15.10 -9.37
CA ASN A 240 -11.73 14.91 -8.18
C ASN A 240 -11.18 16.25 -7.67
N ASP A 241 -11.76 16.76 -6.60
CA ASP A 241 -11.48 18.04 -5.96
C ASP A 241 -10.04 18.14 -5.39
N GLN A 242 -9.38 16.99 -5.22
CA GLN A 242 -8.03 16.88 -4.65
C GLN A 242 -6.93 16.91 -5.73
N VAL A 243 -7.28 17.04 -7.02
CA VAL A 243 -6.31 17.12 -8.12
C VAL A 243 -5.49 18.40 -7.98
N PRO A 244 -4.15 18.33 -7.88
CA PRO A 244 -3.34 19.52 -7.88
C PRO A 244 -3.38 20.22 -9.23
N GLN A 245 -3.45 21.55 -9.21
CA GLN A 245 -3.47 22.37 -10.43
C GLN A 245 -2.26 22.12 -11.34
N GLY A 246 -1.11 21.80 -10.75
CA GLY A 246 0.10 21.46 -11.50
C GLY A 246 -0.07 20.17 -12.31
N LEU A 247 -0.65 19.12 -11.72
CA LEU A 247 -0.97 17.87 -12.44
C LEU A 247 -1.95 18.14 -13.57
N GLU A 248 -2.98 18.94 -13.29
CA GLU A 248 -3.96 19.33 -14.28
C GLU A 248 -3.38 20.06 -15.47
N ARG A 249 -2.50 21.03 -15.21
CA ARG A 249 -1.82 21.77 -16.27
C ARG A 249 -0.98 20.85 -17.16
N ILE A 250 -0.27 19.88 -16.58
CA ILE A 250 0.55 18.93 -17.33
C ILE A 250 -0.33 18.03 -18.19
N THR A 251 -1.37 17.42 -17.60
CA THR A 251 -2.33 16.56 -18.32
C THR A 251 -3.00 17.29 -19.48
N LEU A 252 -3.52 18.49 -19.26
CA LEU A 252 -4.19 19.27 -20.31
C LEU A 252 -3.24 19.77 -21.41
N LYS A 253 -1.94 19.93 -21.11
CA LYS A 253 -0.92 20.22 -22.13
C LYS A 253 -0.64 19.00 -23.01
N CYS A 254 -0.62 17.79 -22.44
CA CYS A 254 -0.56 16.55 -23.22
C CYS A 254 -1.77 16.39 -24.15
N LEU A 255 -2.95 16.80 -23.70
CA LEU A 255 -4.23 16.63 -24.41
C LEU A 255 -4.56 17.73 -25.44
N GLN A 256 -3.62 18.62 -25.76
CA GLN A 256 -3.82 19.62 -26.83
C GLN A 256 -4.09 18.93 -28.17
N LYS A 257 -5.05 19.43 -28.95
CA LYS A 257 -5.42 18.78 -30.21
C LYS A 257 -4.35 18.90 -31.27
N ASP A 258 -3.77 20.09 -31.40
CA ASP A 258 -2.65 20.34 -32.29
C ASP A 258 -1.34 19.83 -31.65
N PRO A 259 -0.62 18.88 -32.27
CA PRO A 259 0.65 18.36 -31.76
C PRO A 259 1.72 19.43 -31.50
N ALA A 260 1.68 20.56 -32.21
CA ALA A 260 2.62 21.67 -32.00
C ALA A 260 2.44 22.38 -30.65
N HIS A 261 1.27 22.23 -30.01
CA HIS A 261 0.95 22.83 -28.71
C HIS A 261 1.14 21.85 -27.54
N ARG A 262 1.47 20.59 -27.80
CA ARG A 262 1.81 19.58 -26.77
C ARG A 262 3.27 19.76 -26.30
N TYR A 263 3.67 18.98 -25.31
CA TYR A 263 5.10 18.72 -25.08
C TYR A 263 5.71 18.14 -26.37
N GLN A 264 6.93 18.57 -26.71
CA GLN A 264 7.59 18.10 -27.92
C GLN A 264 8.41 16.83 -27.70
N ASP A 265 8.68 16.51 -26.43
CA ASP A 265 9.52 15.40 -25.99
C ASP A 265 8.98 14.86 -24.65
N ALA A 266 9.07 13.54 -24.43
CA ALA A 266 8.51 12.91 -23.23
C ALA A 266 9.33 13.25 -21.98
N GLY A 267 10.62 13.54 -22.12
CA GLY A 267 11.49 14.02 -21.06
C GLY A 267 11.05 15.37 -20.48
N GLU A 268 10.42 16.25 -21.27
CA GLU A 268 9.82 17.50 -20.75
C GLU A 268 8.69 17.21 -19.75
N ILE A 269 7.94 16.13 -19.97
CA ILE A 269 6.87 15.67 -19.07
C ILE A 269 7.48 15.13 -17.78
N VAL A 270 8.56 14.34 -17.87
CA VAL A 270 9.31 13.85 -16.71
C VAL A 270 9.79 15.00 -15.83
N VAL A 271 10.34 16.06 -16.44
CA VAL A 271 10.81 17.25 -15.71
C VAL A 271 9.66 17.96 -15.00
N ASP A 272 8.55 18.22 -15.70
CA ASP A 272 7.40 18.92 -15.11
C ASP A 272 6.71 18.07 -14.03
N LEU A 273 6.61 16.74 -14.20
CA LEU A 273 6.06 15.83 -13.20
C LEU A 273 6.98 15.65 -11.99
N LYS A 274 8.30 15.59 -12.17
CA LYS A 274 9.26 15.58 -11.05
C LYS A 274 9.23 16.91 -10.31
N THR A 275 9.12 18.02 -11.02
CA THR A 275 8.93 19.36 -10.43
C THR A 275 7.63 19.42 -9.65
N LEU A 276 6.55 18.85 -10.18
CA LEU A 276 5.29 18.75 -9.47
C LEU A 276 5.41 17.86 -8.24
N ALA A 277 6.02 16.68 -8.35
CA ALA A 277 6.24 15.78 -7.22
C ALA A 277 7.06 16.48 -6.13
N ALA A 278 8.09 17.22 -6.52
CA ALA A 278 8.88 18.08 -5.65
C ALA A 278 7.99 19.13 -4.96
N VAL A 279 7.18 19.88 -5.70
CA VAL A 279 6.25 20.90 -5.17
C VAL A 279 5.19 20.31 -4.23
N LEU A 280 4.61 19.16 -4.58
CA LEU A 280 3.66 18.42 -3.74
C LEU A 280 4.34 17.88 -2.47
N SER A 281 5.63 17.55 -2.56
CA SER A 281 6.48 17.20 -1.42
C SER A 281 7.03 18.42 -0.67
N GLY A 282 6.68 19.64 -1.08
CA GLY A 282 7.08 20.89 -0.40
C GLY A 282 8.38 21.55 -0.90
N GLU A 283 9.01 21.05 -1.98
CA GLU A 283 10.13 21.69 -2.66
C GLU A 283 9.61 22.71 -3.69
N GLY A 284 9.59 24.00 -3.36
CA GLY A 284 9.02 25.05 -4.22
C GLY A 284 9.86 25.38 -5.47
N VAL A 285 9.24 25.34 -6.65
CA VAL A 285 9.76 25.97 -7.87
C VAL A 285 8.90 27.19 -8.21
N GLU A 286 9.45 28.39 -8.05
CA GLU A 286 8.87 29.61 -8.66
C GLU A 286 9.65 30.01 -9.92
N SER A 287 8.91 30.16 -11.02
CA SER A 287 9.39 30.61 -12.33
C SER A 287 9.79 32.08 -12.32
N ILE A 288 11.01 32.39 -12.77
CA ILE A 288 11.57 33.74 -12.80
C ILE A 288 11.44 34.36 -14.22
N PRO A 289 10.88 35.58 -14.39
CA PRO A 289 10.90 36.32 -15.65
C PRO A 289 12.32 36.78 -16.05
N ALA A 290 12.60 36.73 -17.35
CA ALA A 290 13.91 36.88 -18.01
C ALA A 290 14.77 38.14 -17.69
N ALA A 291 14.30 39.07 -16.85
CA ALA A 291 15.07 40.22 -16.39
C ALA A 291 15.89 39.93 -15.11
N VAL A 292 15.60 38.85 -14.38
CA VAL A 292 16.29 38.49 -13.12
C VAL A 292 17.45 37.50 -13.35
N ALA A 293 17.55 36.90 -14.55
CA ALA A 293 18.66 36.02 -14.93
C ALA A 293 20.05 36.70 -14.86
N GLN A 294 20.12 38.02 -14.96
CA GLN A 294 21.37 38.76 -14.79
C GLN A 294 21.72 39.07 -13.32
N THR A 295 20.75 38.98 -12.41
CA THR A 295 21.00 39.11 -10.96
C THR A 295 21.35 37.77 -10.32
N MET A 296 20.97 36.65 -10.94
CA MET A 296 21.24 35.30 -10.44
C MET A 296 22.70 34.84 -10.55
N THR A 297 23.59 35.58 -11.23
CA THR A 297 25.03 35.26 -11.23
C THR A 297 25.74 35.66 -9.92
N GLN A 298 25.06 36.35 -8.98
CA GLN A 298 25.65 36.75 -7.70
C GLN A 298 25.07 36.03 -6.46
N ILE A 299 24.17 35.06 -6.63
CA ILE A 299 23.53 34.35 -5.51
C ILE A 299 23.86 32.84 -5.50
N VAL A 300 24.77 32.37 -6.35
CA VAL A 300 25.27 30.98 -6.32
C VAL A 300 26.37 30.76 -5.25
N GLU A 301 26.51 31.65 -4.27
CA GLU A 301 27.53 31.55 -3.20
C GLU A 301 26.97 31.48 -1.77
N ARG A 302 25.69 31.14 -1.55
CA ARG A 302 25.17 30.92 -0.19
C ARG A 302 24.24 29.71 -0.13
N ASP A 303 24.83 28.53 0.04
CA ASP A 303 24.22 27.45 0.83
C ASP A 303 25.29 26.45 1.30
N THR A 304 26.38 26.99 1.86
CA THR A 304 27.47 26.23 2.53
C THR A 304 27.95 26.93 3.81
N ALA A 305 27.09 27.72 4.48
CA ALA A 305 27.46 28.46 5.67
C ALA A 305 26.74 27.93 6.91
N MET A 306 27.51 27.74 7.99
CA MET A 306 27.03 27.45 9.35
C MET A 306 25.83 28.34 9.73
N PRO A 307 24.75 27.77 10.30
CA PRO A 307 23.59 28.55 10.73
C PRO A 307 24.01 29.58 11.79
N SER A 308 23.41 30.77 11.76
CA SER A 308 23.67 31.77 12.79
C SER A 308 23.01 31.36 14.12
N ALA A 309 23.45 31.95 15.23
CA ALA A 309 22.84 31.73 16.54
C ALA A 309 21.33 32.06 16.56
N ASP A 310 20.88 33.01 15.73
CA ASP A 310 19.46 33.34 15.58
C ASP A 310 18.69 32.30 14.77
N ASP A 311 19.32 31.66 13.79
CA ASP A 311 18.71 30.56 13.03
C ASP A 311 18.50 29.34 13.91
N ILE A 312 19.47 29.03 14.78
CA ILE A 312 19.36 27.96 15.78
C ILE A 312 18.19 28.22 16.72
N ARG A 313 18.08 29.44 17.27
CA ARG A 313 16.99 29.82 18.19
C ARG A 313 15.60 29.77 17.57
N ARG A 314 15.49 29.86 16.25
CA ARG A 314 14.22 29.77 15.51
C ARG A 314 13.88 28.35 15.07
N SER A 315 14.79 27.41 15.29
CA SER A 315 14.61 26.03 14.84
C SER A 315 13.68 25.27 15.79
N ASP A 316 12.68 24.60 15.25
CA ASP A 316 11.89 23.63 16.01
C ASP A 316 12.74 22.39 16.31
N ILE A 317 13.59 22.01 15.36
CA ILE A 317 14.49 20.86 15.44
C ILE A 317 15.87 21.28 14.93
N LEU A 318 16.91 20.98 15.71
CA LEU A 318 18.30 21.22 15.37
C LEU A 318 19.03 19.89 15.14
N ILE A 319 19.60 19.69 13.95
CA ILE A 319 20.47 18.56 13.65
C ILE A 319 21.93 18.96 13.90
N SER A 320 22.59 18.30 14.85
CA SER A 320 24.02 18.49 15.15
C SER A 320 24.85 17.41 14.45
N CYS A 321 25.79 17.81 13.61
CA CYS A 321 26.58 16.89 12.78
C CYS A 321 27.98 17.46 12.46
N SER A 322 28.89 16.64 11.94
CA SER A 322 30.19 17.12 11.42
C SER A 322 30.05 17.64 9.99
N GLN A 323 30.78 18.69 9.61
CA GLN A 323 30.90 19.16 8.22
C GLN A 323 31.35 18.06 7.25
N LEU A 324 32.17 17.13 7.72
CA LEU A 324 32.63 16.01 6.90
C LEU A 324 31.50 15.04 6.56
N ASP A 325 30.41 15.03 7.34
CA ASP A 325 29.28 14.15 7.10
C ASP A 325 28.35 14.63 5.99
N ASN A 326 28.40 15.91 5.61
CA ASN A 326 27.57 16.49 4.57
C ASN A 326 28.28 16.70 3.21
N GLN A 327 29.47 16.12 3.03
CA GLN A 327 30.15 16.21 1.75
C GLN A 327 29.46 15.33 0.69
N PRO A 328 29.16 15.86 -0.51
CA PRO A 328 28.57 15.07 -1.58
C PRO A 328 29.55 14.00 -2.08
N VAL A 329 29.04 12.79 -2.31
CA VAL A 329 29.83 11.71 -2.92
C VAL A 329 30.02 12.01 -4.40
N ALA A 330 31.23 11.77 -4.93
CA ALA A 330 31.63 12.16 -6.28
C ALA A 330 30.58 11.81 -7.36
N GLY A 331 30.07 12.84 -8.05
CA GLY A 331 29.04 12.71 -9.10
C GLY A 331 27.60 13.00 -8.65
N LYS A 332 27.39 13.43 -7.40
CA LYS A 332 26.08 13.88 -6.87
C LYS A 332 26.09 15.38 -6.53
N ASP A 333 24.89 15.97 -6.54
CA ASP A 333 24.67 17.40 -6.27
C ASP A 333 24.40 17.71 -4.77
N GLU A 334 24.13 16.71 -3.92
CA GLU A 334 23.71 16.90 -2.52
C GLU A 334 24.42 15.96 -1.52
N GLY A 335 24.68 16.44 -0.29
CA GLY A 335 25.29 15.71 0.83
C GLY A 335 24.31 14.90 1.69
N TRP A 336 24.85 13.98 2.52
CA TRP A 336 24.01 13.05 3.31
C TRP A 336 23.14 13.78 4.35
N ILE A 337 23.68 14.80 5.04
CA ILE A 337 22.95 15.55 6.08
C ILE A 337 21.85 16.41 5.45
N SER A 338 22.11 17.06 4.31
CA SER A 338 21.10 17.83 3.57
C SER A 338 19.92 16.94 3.17
N ARG A 339 20.19 15.77 2.61
CA ARG A 339 19.16 14.79 2.25
C ARG A 339 18.41 14.27 3.49
N PHE A 340 19.12 13.99 4.57
CA PHE A 340 18.54 13.55 5.85
C PHE A 340 17.61 14.61 6.43
N GLN A 341 18.06 15.86 6.49
CA GLN A 341 17.26 16.99 6.97
C GLN A 341 16.01 17.19 6.13
N ARG A 342 16.11 17.17 4.79
CA ARG A 342 14.96 17.31 3.90
C ARG A 342 13.93 16.20 4.15
N ASN A 343 14.36 14.94 4.12
CA ASN A 343 13.43 13.82 4.21
C ASN A 343 12.77 13.76 5.60
N LEU A 344 13.53 14.05 6.66
CA LEU A 344 13.00 14.17 8.02
C LEU A 344 11.98 15.30 8.13
N LYS A 345 12.28 16.48 7.57
CA LYS A 345 11.38 17.63 7.56
C LYS A 345 10.06 17.31 6.86
N ILE A 346 10.10 16.74 5.65
CA ILE A 346 8.90 16.39 4.89
C ILE A 346 7.99 15.47 5.72
N ARG A 347 8.57 14.42 6.31
CA ARG A 347 7.78 13.46 7.09
C ARG A 347 7.21 14.08 8.36
N LEU A 348 7.95 14.97 9.03
CA LEU A 348 7.46 15.69 10.20
C LEU A 348 6.31 16.64 9.90
N GLU A 349 6.37 17.36 8.77
CA GLU A 349 5.27 18.24 8.33
C GLU A 349 4.01 17.44 8.00
N GLN A 350 4.14 16.25 7.37
CA GLN A 350 3.03 15.32 7.15
C GLN A 350 2.40 14.83 8.47
N LEU A 351 3.21 14.48 9.48
CA LEU A 351 2.74 13.89 10.74
C LEU A 351 2.20 14.92 11.74
N THR A 352 2.75 16.13 11.75
CA THR A 352 2.32 17.21 12.65
C THR A 352 1.21 18.05 12.04
N GLY A 353 1.10 18.13 10.71
CA GLY A 353 0.19 19.01 9.99
C GLY A 353 0.63 20.49 10.00
N ASP A 354 1.76 20.79 10.65
CA ASP A 354 2.32 22.13 10.80
C ASP A 354 3.63 22.24 10.00
N ARG A 355 3.98 23.45 9.55
CA ARG A 355 5.33 23.70 9.00
C ARG A 355 6.37 23.64 10.11
N MET A 356 7.43 22.86 9.90
CA MET A 356 8.51 22.66 10.87
C MET A 356 9.80 23.33 10.39
N ASN A 357 10.44 24.10 11.27
CA ASN A 357 11.78 24.63 11.00
C ASN A 357 12.86 23.63 11.47
N VAL A 358 13.24 22.72 10.58
CA VAL A 358 14.34 21.78 10.79
C VAL A 358 15.63 22.38 10.23
N SER A 359 16.56 22.77 11.10
CA SER A 359 17.87 23.29 10.71
C SER A 359 18.97 22.30 11.08
N PHE A 360 20.13 22.38 10.41
CA PHE A 360 21.32 21.63 10.81
C PHE A 360 22.50 22.56 11.08
N CYS A 361 23.35 22.18 12.03
CA CYS A 361 24.58 22.87 12.39
C CYS A 361 25.77 21.95 12.11
N GLU A 362 26.59 22.33 11.14
CA GLU A 362 27.75 21.54 10.71
C GLU A 362 29.01 21.98 11.45
N MET A 363 29.43 21.17 12.42
CA MET A 363 30.59 21.48 13.23
C MET A 363 31.89 21.11 12.52
N PRO A 364 32.93 21.96 12.63
CA PRO A 364 34.23 21.67 12.05
C PRO A 364 34.86 20.43 12.72
N PRO A 365 35.71 19.70 11.99
CA PRO A 365 36.42 18.56 12.55
C PRO A 365 37.51 18.99 13.54
N GLY A 366 37.82 18.14 14.53
CA GLY A 366 38.91 18.38 15.47
C GLY A 366 38.58 19.45 16.53
N SER A 367 39.59 20.22 16.90
CA SER A 367 39.53 21.26 17.95
C SER A 367 39.41 22.68 17.36
N ASP A 368 38.90 22.80 16.14
CA ASP A 368 38.76 24.09 15.48
C ASP A 368 37.73 24.96 16.22
N GLU A 369 38.08 26.23 16.47
CA GLU A 369 37.24 27.15 17.25
C GLU A 369 35.95 27.48 16.51
N VAL A 370 34.82 27.13 17.13
CA VAL A 370 33.48 27.58 16.74
C VAL A 370 33.12 28.81 17.54
N ASP A 371 32.36 29.72 16.92
CA ASP A 371 31.83 30.90 17.62
C ASP A 371 31.01 30.47 18.85
N GLU A 372 31.45 30.89 20.03
CA GLU A 372 30.77 30.61 21.31
C GLU A 372 29.30 31.07 21.29
N THR A 373 28.95 32.10 20.51
CA THR A 373 27.54 32.51 20.39
C THR A 373 26.65 31.46 19.72
N VAL A 374 27.21 30.65 18.82
CA VAL A 374 26.54 29.53 18.16
C VAL A 374 26.43 28.35 19.13
N LEU A 375 27.51 27.98 19.81
CA LEU A 375 27.50 26.89 20.82
C LEU A 375 26.53 27.17 21.97
N ASN A 376 26.44 28.42 22.41
CA ASN A 376 25.50 28.85 23.45
C ASN A 376 24.04 28.93 22.97
N ALA A 377 23.79 28.92 21.66
CA ALA A 377 22.43 28.90 21.12
C ALA A 377 21.89 27.46 20.93
N ILE A 378 22.76 26.44 20.84
CA ILE A 378 22.36 25.04 20.68
C ILE A 378 21.33 24.60 21.72
N PRO A 379 21.51 24.88 23.03
CA PRO A 379 20.53 24.48 24.03
C PRO A 379 19.16 25.13 23.83
N ASP A 380 19.03 26.24 23.11
CA ASP A 380 17.74 26.93 22.93
C ASP A 380 16.78 26.17 22.00
N ALA A 381 17.29 25.23 21.20
CA ALA A 381 16.44 24.40 20.34
C ALA A 381 15.51 23.50 21.20
N PRO A 382 14.21 23.36 20.87
CA PRO A 382 13.30 22.48 21.59
C PRO A 382 13.64 20.99 21.44
N THR A 383 14.08 20.60 20.24
CA THR A 383 14.47 19.24 19.91
C THR A 383 15.83 19.24 19.22
N MET A 384 16.72 18.33 19.62
CA MET A 384 18.00 18.14 18.96
C MET A 384 18.18 16.70 18.47
N VAL A 385 18.72 16.55 17.26
CA VAL A 385 19.10 15.28 16.65
C VAL A 385 20.62 15.27 16.51
N ALA A 386 21.32 14.38 17.22
CA ALA A 386 22.77 14.21 17.09
C ALA A 386 23.07 13.11 16.06
N VAL A 387 23.71 13.47 14.95
CA VAL A 387 24.16 12.52 13.91
C VAL A 387 25.58 12.07 14.23
N VAL A 388 25.69 10.87 14.79
CA VAL A 388 26.91 10.24 15.29
C VAL A 388 27.62 9.48 14.17
N SER A 389 28.91 9.74 14.05
CA SER A 389 29.84 9.21 13.06
C SER A 389 31.28 9.31 13.60
N PRO A 390 32.28 8.61 13.01
CA PRO A 390 33.68 8.81 13.39
C PRO A 390 34.17 10.26 13.24
N PRO A 391 33.75 11.05 12.23
CA PRO A 391 33.97 12.50 12.20
C PRO A 391 33.34 13.26 13.38
N PHE A 392 32.09 12.96 13.75
CA PHE A 392 31.41 13.57 14.89
C PHE A 392 32.17 13.33 16.20
N ALA A 393 32.61 12.08 16.43
CA ALA A 393 33.33 11.69 17.65
C ALA A 393 34.67 12.43 17.82
N LYS A 394 35.24 12.93 16.71
CA LYS A 394 36.51 13.67 16.68
C LYS A 394 36.33 15.19 16.67
N SER A 395 35.09 15.70 16.68
CA SER A 395 34.81 17.14 16.71
C SER A 395 34.53 17.59 18.14
N ASP A 396 35.42 18.41 18.70
CA ASP A 396 35.23 18.95 20.06
C ASP A 396 33.97 19.82 20.14
N ALA A 397 33.62 20.51 19.05
CA ALA A 397 32.40 21.32 18.96
C ALA A 397 31.12 20.48 18.95
N CYS A 398 31.09 19.31 18.27
CA CYS A 398 29.97 18.37 18.34
C CYS A 398 29.76 17.87 19.79
N ILE A 399 30.87 17.52 20.46
CA ILE A 399 30.86 16.99 21.82
C ILE A 399 30.42 18.07 22.83
N ASP A 400 30.95 19.28 22.74
CA ASP A 400 30.59 20.41 23.60
C ASP A 400 29.11 20.78 23.40
N GLY A 401 28.67 20.96 22.15
CA GLY A 401 27.26 21.25 21.84
C GLY A 401 26.29 20.19 22.40
N THR A 402 26.65 18.90 22.27
CA THR A 402 25.85 17.79 22.82
C THR A 402 25.78 17.83 24.34
N THR A 403 26.92 18.10 24.99
CA THR A 403 27.00 18.16 26.45
C THR A 403 26.22 19.34 27.01
N ARG A 404 26.32 20.52 26.39
CA ARG A 404 25.57 21.73 26.78
C ARG A 404 24.06 21.51 26.64
N TYR A 405 23.60 20.94 25.53
CA TYR A 405 22.18 20.63 25.33
C TYR A 405 21.66 19.66 26.40
N TRP A 406 22.41 18.59 26.68
CA TRP A 406 22.02 17.59 27.67
C TRP A 406 21.93 18.16 29.09
N SER A 407 22.91 18.97 29.50
CA SER A 407 22.88 19.65 30.79
C SER A 407 21.64 20.54 30.95
N GLU A 408 21.33 21.36 29.94
CA GLU A 408 20.16 22.23 29.93
C GLU A 408 18.83 21.45 29.94
N MET A 409 18.77 20.31 29.25
CA MET A 409 17.61 19.42 29.25
C MET A 409 17.34 18.86 30.65
N LEU A 410 18.38 18.41 31.37
CA LEU A 410 18.25 17.91 32.75
C LEU A 410 17.82 19.01 33.74
N GLU A 411 18.33 20.24 33.57
CA GLU A 411 17.95 21.37 34.42
C GLU A 411 16.48 21.79 34.19
N ASN A 412 16.01 21.84 32.94
CA ASN A 412 14.62 22.23 32.62
C ASN A 412 13.59 21.15 32.97
N SER A 413 13.99 19.88 32.97
CA SER A 413 13.15 18.76 33.44
C SER A 413 12.66 18.95 34.88
N SER A 414 13.40 19.74 35.68
CA SER A 414 13.07 20.01 37.08
C SER A 414 12.22 21.27 37.32
N THR A 415 12.04 22.13 36.30
CA THR A 415 11.38 23.45 36.43
C THR A 415 10.07 23.59 35.66
N GLY A 416 9.66 22.58 34.88
CA GLY A 416 8.34 22.52 34.24
C GLY A 416 8.16 23.42 33.01
N ASN A 417 9.24 23.94 32.44
CA ASN A 417 9.25 24.59 31.12
C ASN A 417 9.47 23.56 30.00
N MET A 418 9.08 23.90 28.76
CA MET A 418 9.05 23.05 27.55
C MET A 418 9.93 21.79 27.60
N ALA A 419 9.30 20.63 27.40
CA ALA A 419 9.97 19.33 27.38
C ALA A 419 10.98 19.25 26.22
N LYS A 420 12.26 19.49 26.51
CA LYS A 420 13.36 19.33 25.54
C LYS A 420 13.58 17.86 25.24
N SER A 421 13.90 17.53 23.99
CA SER A 421 14.12 16.15 23.55
C SER A 421 15.45 15.98 22.80
N LEU A 422 16.14 14.87 23.01
CA LEU A 422 17.40 14.53 22.34
C LEU A 422 17.29 13.16 21.66
N PHE A 423 17.58 13.12 20.36
CA PHE A 423 17.59 11.91 19.55
C PHE A 423 18.99 11.57 19.04
N LYS A 424 19.35 10.29 19.05
CA LYS A 424 20.65 9.79 18.58
C LYS A 424 20.46 9.06 17.25
N VAL A 425 21.06 9.60 16.20
CA VAL A 425 21.11 9.00 14.87
C VAL A 425 22.53 8.54 14.60
N VAL A 426 22.74 7.27 14.26
CA VAL A 426 24.07 6.72 13.98
C VAL A 426 24.21 6.54 12.48
N LYS A 427 24.89 7.48 11.82
CA LYS A 427 25.20 7.40 10.38
C LYS A 427 26.23 6.30 10.12
N THR A 428 27.26 6.25 10.96
CA THR A 428 28.36 5.28 10.87
C THR A 428 28.70 4.83 12.29
N PRO A 429 28.86 3.53 12.57
CA PRO A 429 29.07 3.04 13.93
C PRO A 429 30.35 3.61 14.55
N VAL A 430 30.21 4.06 15.79
CA VAL A 430 31.30 4.54 16.64
C VAL A 430 31.29 3.71 17.91
N LYS A 431 32.46 3.23 18.33
CA LYS A 431 32.55 2.51 19.60
C LYS A 431 32.56 3.50 20.76
N ASP A 432 32.00 3.09 21.89
CA ASP A 432 31.97 3.93 23.11
C ASP A 432 33.37 4.36 23.58
N GLU A 433 34.40 3.56 23.30
CA GLU A 433 35.82 3.88 23.59
C GLU A 433 36.36 5.05 22.76
N ASP A 434 35.79 5.30 21.58
CA ASP A 434 36.17 6.38 20.67
C ASP A 434 35.40 7.69 20.97
N LEU A 435 34.40 7.65 21.85
CA LEU A 435 33.66 8.80 22.34
C LEU A 435 34.25 9.33 23.66
N GLN A 436 34.07 10.63 23.93
CA GLN A 436 34.38 11.14 25.26
C GLN A 436 33.45 10.49 26.30
N PRO A 437 33.96 10.10 27.50
CA PRO A 437 33.19 9.30 28.48
C PRO A 437 31.85 9.92 28.89
N GLN A 438 31.76 11.25 28.90
CA GLN A 438 30.54 11.97 29.24
C GLN A 438 29.46 11.78 28.16
N VAL A 439 29.81 11.93 26.88
CA VAL A 439 28.89 11.76 25.75
C VAL A 439 28.53 10.30 25.52
N ALA A 440 29.47 9.37 25.71
CA ALA A 440 29.19 7.93 25.66
C ALA A 440 28.06 7.56 26.65
N LYS A 441 28.14 8.07 27.88
CA LYS A 441 27.10 7.84 28.90
C LYS A 441 25.75 8.46 28.53
N ILE A 442 25.73 9.61 27.83
CA ILE A 442 24.49 10.22 27.33
C ILE A 442 23.87 9.31 26.27
N PHE A 443 24.64 8.93 25.25
CA PHE A 443 24.15 8.13 24.13
C PHE A 443 23.77 6.69 24.47
N GLN A 444 24.26 6.13 25.58
CA GLN A 444 23.80 4.84 26.11
C GLN A 444 22.38 4.89 26.68
N GLN A 445 21.89 6.08 27.07
CA GLN A 445 20.56 6.26 27.65
C GLN A 445 19.47 6.52 26.59
N LEU A 446 19.86 6.68 25.32
CA LEU A 446 18.95 7.03 24.21
C LEU A 446 18.66 5.82 23.32
N LEU A 447 17.51 5.83 22.65
CA LEU A 447 17.28 4.96 21.49
C LEU A 447 18.25 5.34 20.37
N SER A 448 18.74 4.32 19.66
CA SER A 448 19.67 4.49 18.55
C SER A 448 18.95 4.27 17.23
N TYR A 449 19.02 5.25 16.34
CA TYR A 449 18.54 5.14 14.97
C TYR A 449 19.72 4.87 14.06
N ASP A 450 19.96 3.60 13.77
CA ASP A 450 21.13 3.14 13.04
C ASP A 450 20.88 3.20 11.53
N PHE A 451 21.60 4.07 10.82
CA PHE A 451 21.55 4.22 9.36
C PHE A 451 22.64 3.39 8.67
N PHE A 452 22.91 2.19 9.17
CA PHE A 452 23.90 1.29 8.60
C PHE A 452 23.57 -0.19 8.86
N ASP A 453 24.05 -1.06 7.97
CA ASP A 453 24.13 -2.50 8.19
C ASP A 453 25.57 -2.92 8.46
N GLN A 454 25.75 -3.94 9.29
CA GLN A 454 27.03 -4.60 9.47
C GLN A 454 26.95 -6.04 8.97
N ASP A 455 27.76 -6.37 7.97
CA ASP A 455 27.86 -7.72 7.45
C ASP A 455 28.39 -8.66 8.55
N PRO A 456 27.62 -9.69 8.97
CA PRO A 456 27.98 -10.55 10.09
C PRO A 456 29.21 -11.44 9.81
N GLU A 457 29.57 -11.68 8.55
CA GLU A 457 30.73 -12.49 8.18
C GLU A 457 31.99 -11.64 7.97
N THR A 458 31.83 -10.45 7.37
CA THR A 458 32.97 -9.60 6.98
C THR A 458 33.22 -8.42 7.91
N ASN A 459 32.30 -8.17 8.85
CA ASN A 459 32.27 -7.03 9.76
C ASN A 459 32.32 -5.67 9.05
N ARG A 460 32.06 -5.65 7.73
CA ARG A 460 32.02 -4.44 6.91
C ARG A 460 30.73 -3.69 7.20
N VAL A 461 30.89 -2.41 7.48
CA VAL A 461 29.79 -1.46 7.62
C VAL A 461 29.36 -1.00 6.23
N ARG A 462 28.05 -1.02 5.98
CA ARG A 462 27.41 -0.41 4.82
C ARG A 462 26.42 0.63 5.31
N GLU A 463 26.72 1.90 5.08
CA GLU A 463 25.78 2.99 5.37
C GLU A 463 24.56 2.87 4.46
N PHE A 464 23.39 3.21 5.00
CA PHE A 464 22.17 3.35 4.23
C PHE A 464 22.31 4.59 3.35
N ASP A 465 22.63 4.34 2.08
CA ASP A 465 22.65 5.33 1.02
C ASP A 465 22.08 4.69 -0.24
N GLU A 466 21.21 5.41 -0.93
CA GLU A 466 20.58 5.00 -2.19
C GLU A 466 21.60 4.57 -3.27
N SER A 467 22.85 5.04 -3.17
CA SER A 467 23.94 4.64 -4.08
C SER A 467 24.46 3.21 -3.87
N TYR A 468 24.13 2.56 -2.75
CA TYR A 468 24.58 1.19 -2.46
C TYR A 468 23.51 0.11 -2.72
N GLY A 469 22.35 0.49 -3.26
CA GLY A 469 21.32 -0.43 -3.78
C GLY A 469 19.92 -0.23 -3.19
N GLU A 470 18.92 -0.84 -3.83
CA GLU A 470 17.48 -0.75 -3.54
C GLU A 470 17.14 -1.07 -2.07
N ALA A 471 17.77 -2.09 -1.47
CA ALA A 471 17.55 -2.46 -0.08
C ALA A 471 18.12 -1.45 0.94
N ALA A 472 19.20 -0.75 0.60
CA ALA A 472 19.78 0.29 1.46
C ALA A 472 18.96 1.58 1.41
N ALA A 473 18.37 1.89 0.25
CA ALA A 473 17.41 2.99 0.09
C ALA A 473 16.14 2.75 0.91
N GLN A 474 15.57 1.55 0.83
CA GLN A 474 14.37 1.20 1.58
C GLN A 474 14.60 1.36 3.10
N ARG A 475 15.67 0.77 3.64
CA ARG A 475 16.01 0.89 5.07
C ARG A 475 16.27 2.34 5.50
N TYR A 476 16.89 3.15 4.63
CA TYR A 476 17.07 4.57 4.90
C TYR A 476 15.74 5.27 5.17
N TYR A 477 14.73 5.06 4.32
CA TYR A 477 13.42 5.69 4.46
C TYR A 477 12.63 5.14 5.64
N GLU A 478 12.69 3.83 5.89
CA GLU A 478 12.09 3.22 7.08
C GLU A 478 12.60 3.89 8.37
N MET A 479 13.92 4.07 8.49
CA MET A 479 14.53 4.72 9.65
C MET A 479 14.15 6.21 9.78
N ILE A 480 13.98 6.92 8.66
CA ILE A 480 13.46 8.30 8.65
C ILE A 480 12.02 8.34 9.19
N TYR A 481 11.19 7.34 8.84
CA TYR A 481 9.80 7.28 9.27
C TYR A 481 9.69 7.06 10.77
N ASP A 482 10.46 6.12 11.31
CA ASP A 482 10.49 5.83 12.75
C ASP A 482 10.90 7.06 13.55
N LEU A 483 12.00 7.70 13.12
CA LEU A 483 12.53 8.89 13.76
C LEU A 483 11.56 10.07 13.69
N ALA A 484 10.93 10.28 12.54
CA ALA A 484 9.96 11.36 12.36
C ALA A 484 8.74 11.19 13.26
N TYR A 485 8.28 9.95 13.49
CA TYR A 485 7.15 9.69 14.36
C TYR A 485 7.46 10.02 15.83
N GLU A 486 8.61 9.59 16.33
CA GLU A 486 9.00 9.91 17.72
C GLU A 486 9.25 11.41 17.92
N ILE A 487 9.90 12.07 16.96
CA ILE A 487 10.10 13.52 17.02
C ILE A 487 8.74 14.24 16.97
N ALA A 488 7.80 13.81 16.12
CA ALA A 488 6.47 14.41 16.04
C ALA A 488 5.68 14.27 17.35
N ASP A 489 5.75 13.11 18.01
CA ASP A 489 5.12 12.91 19.33
C ASP A 489 5.77 13.78 20.41
N ALA A 490 7.11 13.87 20.43
CA ALA A 490 7.84 14.75 21.34
C ALA A 490 7.47 16.23 21.13
N VAL A 491 7.40 16.69 19.87
CA VAL A 491 6.99 18.05 19.51
C VAL A 491 5.53 18.31 19.91
N LYS A 492 4.62 17.36 19.67
CA LYS A 492 3.21 17.46 20.10
C LYS A 492 3.10 17.55 21.63
N LYS A 493 3.83 16.73 22.38
CA LYS A 493 3.88 16.77 23.85
C LYS A 493 4.40 18.12 24.36
N ALA A 494 5.46 18.65 23.77
CA ALA A 494 6.02 19.96 24.12
C ALA A 494 5.07 21.13 23.82
N ARG A 495 4.25 21.02 22.76
CA ARG A 495 3.23 22.03 22.41
C ARG A 495 1.95 21.92 23.26
N GLN A 496 1.57 20.71 23.67
CA GLN A 496 0.37 20.47 24.48
C GLN A 496 0.49 20.97 25.93
N SER A 497 1.71 21.18 26.46
CA SER A 497 1.89 21.85 27.75
C SER A 497 1.47 23.33 27.76
N ASP A 498 1.27 23.96 26.60
CA ASP A 498 0.88 25.39 26.49
C ASP A 498 -0.60 25.63 26.16
N THR A 499 -1.37 24.59 25.80
CA THR A 499 -2.79 24.76 25.46
C THR A 499 -3.62 23.55 25.92
N ALA A 500 -4.27 23.71 27.07
CA ALA A 500 -5.43 22.89 27.41
C ALA A 500 -6.60 23.28 26.49
N GLY A 501 -6.85 22.49 25.43
CA GLY A 501 -8.10 22.60 24.68
C GLY A 501 -8.13 22.00 23.27
N SER A 502 -8.97 20.97 23.13
CA SER A 502 -9.88 20.70 22.00
C SER A 502 -9.33 20.06 20.72
N GLY A 503 -9.84 18.86 20.41
CA GLY A 503 -10.00 18.36 19.04
C GLY A 503 -10.17 16.85 18.94
N SER A 504 -11.39 16.38 18.66
CA SER A 504 -11.82 14.97 18.61
C SER A 504 -11.40 14.25 17.33
N ILE A 505 -10.78 13.07 17.46
CA ILE A 505 -11.04 11.87 16.65
C ILE A 505 -11.08 10.71 17.65
N SER A 506 -12.23 10.04 17.82
CA SER A 506 -12.32 8.85 18.68
C SER A 506 -11.81 7.60 17.94
N GLN A 507 -10.53 7.60 17.58
CA GLN A 507 -9.78 6.35 17.44
C GLN A 507 -9.36 5.92 18.85
N LEU A 508 -9.49 4.62 19.15
CA LEU A 508 -9.19 4.08 20.47
C LEU A 508 -7.66 4.12 20.69
N ARG A 509 -7.13 5.26 21.14
CA ARG A 509 -5.71 5.40 21.48
C ARG A 509 -5.40 4.48 22.67
N LYS A 510 -4.55 3.47 22.46
CA LYS A 510 -4.10 2.51 23.47
C LYS A 510 -2.63 2.73 23.79
N SER A 511 -2.22 2.39 25.01
CA SER A 511 -0.81 2.19 25.37
C SER A 511 -0.44 0.71 25.21
N ILE A 512 0.59 0.45 24.40
CA ILE A 512 1.03 -0.88 24.00
C ILE A 512 2.44 -1.11 24.51
N TYR A 513 2.64 -2.15 25.30
CA TYR A 513 3.97 -2.65 25.62
C TYR A 513 4.41 -3.63 24.54
N LEU A 514 5.25 -3.18 23.61
CA LEU A 514 5.88 -3.99 22.58
C LEU A 514 7.27 -4.41 23.06
N ALA A 515 7.36 -5.65 23.57
CA ALA A 515 8.60 -6.16 24.13
C ALA A 515 9.74 -6.11 23.10
N GLU A 516 10.95 -5.75 23.57
CA GLU A 516 12.20 -5.96 22.83
C GLU A 516 12.28 -7.37 22.25
N ALA A 517 12.79 -7.46 21.02
CA ALA A 517 12.95 -8.71 20.29
C ALA A 517 14.43 -8.98 20.03
N THR A 518 14.75 -10.25 19.80
CA THR A 518 16.09 -10.63 19.37
C THR A 518 16.34 -10.21 17.92
N SER A 519 17.62 -10.17 17.52
CA SER A 519 18.05 -9.69 16.20
C SER A 519 17.39 -10.41 15.01
N ASP A 520 16.93 -11.65 15.20
CA ASP A 520 16.21 -12.44 14.19
C ASP A 520 14.76 -11.98 13.96
N LEU A 521 14.17 -11.22 14.89
CA LEU A 521 12.82 -10.67 14.80
C LEU A 521 12.79 -9.15 14.94
N ARG A 522 13.94 -8.49 14.77
CA ARG A 522 14.06 -7.05 14.94
C ARG A 522 13.21 -6.32 13.89
N ASP A 523 13.31 -6.75 12.63
CA ASP A 523 12.60 -6.11 11.52
C ASP A 523 11.08 -6.25 11.68
N GLU A 524 10.59 -7.44 12.07
CA GLU A 524 9.16 -7.69 12.34
C GLU A 524 8.65 -6.87 13.52
N ARG A 525 9.46 -6.72 14.58
CA ARG A 525 9.11 -5.88 15.73
C ARG A 525 9.02 -4.41 15.32
N GLU A 526 10.01 -3.88 14.60
CA GLU A 526 9.98 -2.48 14.17
C GLU A 526 8.84 -2.20 13.19
N ASN A 527 8.52 -3.15 12.29
CA ASN A 527 7.32 -3.06 11.45
C ASN A 527 6.03 -2.96 12.27
N LEU A 528 5.87 -3.79 13.31
CA LEU A 528 4.70 -3.68 14.20
C LEU A 528 4.70 -2.38 15.01
N ARG A 529 5.87 -1.92 15.47
CA ARG A 529 6.02 -0.63 16.14
C ARG A 529 5.51 0.48 15.23
N ARG A 530 5.95 0.51 13.97
CA ARG A 530 5.51 1.47 12.95
C ARG A 530 4.00 1.47 12.78
N GLU A 531 3.40 0.30 12.57
CA GLU A 531 1.97 0.17 12.35
C GLU A 531 1.16 0.69 13.55
N PHE A 532 1.56 0.34 14.78
CA PHE A 532 0.90 0.85 15.98
C PHE A 532 1.01 2.37 16.13
N LEU A 533 2.18 2.91 15.79
CA LEU A 533 2.40 4.35 15.78
C LEU A 533 1.53 5.00 14.70
N GLU A 534 1.48 4.51 13.47
CA GLU A 534 0.62 5.04 12.40
C GLU A 534 -0.87 5.04 12.76
N GLN A 535 -1.32 4.04 13.54
CA GLN A 535 -2.67 3.97 14.09
C GLN A 535 -2.92 4.91 15.30
N GLY A 536 -1.91 5.67 15.71
CA GLY A 536 -1.99 6.68 16.78
C GLY A 536 -1.81 6.13 18.20
N HIS A 537 -1.41 4.86 18.36
CA HIS A 537 -1.16 4.26 19.66
C HIS A 537 0.15 4.74 20.31
N LEU A 538 0.26 4.58 21.62
CA LEU A 538 1.49 4.83 22.37
C LEU A 538 2.24 3.50 22.50
N VAL A 539 3.50 3.44 22.07
CA VAL A 539 4.29 2.19 22.12
C VAL A 539 5.44 2.34 23.10
N TYR A 540 5.53 1.40 24.05
CA TYR A 540 6.60 1.27 25.03
C TYR A 540 7.38 -0.04 24.82
N PRO A 541 8.66 -0.11 25.19
CA PRO A 541 9.47 0.97 25.77
C PRO A 541 9.76 2.09 24.77
N ASP A 542 9.89 3.31 25.29
CA ASP A 542 10.22 4.55 24.56
C ASP A 542 11.70 4.97 24.75
N ARG A 543 12.49 4.12 25.42
CA ARG A 543 13.94 4.23 25.62
C ARG A 543 14.57 2.85 25.71
N SER A 544 15.88 2.79 25.47
CA SER A 544 16.67 1.57 25.64
C SER A 544 16.53 1.03 27.07
N LEU A 545 16.31 -0.28 27.19
CA LEU A 545 16.18 -0.93 28.49
C LEU A 545 17.53 -0.98 29.23
N PRO A 546 17.56 -0.75 30.55
CA PRO A 546 18.78 -0.83 31.34
C PRO A 546 19.48 -2.19 31.26
N ASN A 547 20.80 -2.19 31.36
CA ASN A 547 21.61 -3.40 31.33
C ASN A 547 21.71 -4.11 32.70
N GLU A 548 21.37 -3.45 33.80
CA GLU A 548 21.41 -4.01 35.16
C GLU A 548 20.06 -4.60 35.55
N LEU A 549 20.03 -5.81 36.12
CA LEU A 549 18.80 -6.56 36.39
C LEU A 549 17.77 -5.77 37.23
N GLU A 550 18.16 -5.17 38.35
CA GLU A 550 17.21 -4.49 39.24
C GLU A 550 16.57 -3.27 38.56
N GLU A 551 17.37 -2.50 37.81
CA GLU A 551 16.90 -1.33 37.06
C GLU A 551 16.03 -1.73 35.86
N LEU A 552 16.40 -2.81 35.16
CA LEU A 552 15.64 -3.40 34.07
C LEU A 552 14.26 -3.85 34.55
N GLU A 553 14.18 -4.64 35.62
CA GLU A 553 12.91 -5.14 36.15
C GLU A 553 12.00 -3.99 36.59
N SER A 554 12.55 -3.01 37.30
CA SER A 554 11.80 -1.82 37.73
C SER A 554 11.27 -1.02 36.54
N THR A 555 12.06 -0.87 35.48
CA THR A 555 11.69 -0.11 34.28
C THR A 555 10.60 -0.83 33.50
N VAL A 556 10.76 -2.14 33.26
CA VAL A 556 9.77 -2.96 32.55
C VAL A 556 8.45 -3.03 33.32
N GLN A 557 8.48 -3.18 34.64
CA GLN A 557 7.28 -3.14 35.47
C GLN A 557 6.56 -1.80 35.39
N GLY A 558 7.32 -0.69 35.35
CA GLY A 558 6.77 0.65 35.15
C GLY A 558 5.98 0.75 33.84
N TYR A 559 6.57 0.31 32.72
CA TYR A 559 5.88 0.32 31.43
C TYR A 559 4.66 -0.60 31.40
N LEU A 560 4.80 -1.84 31.88
CA LEU A 560 3.70 -2.80 31.93
C LEU A 560 2.51 -2.26 32.73
N ALA A 561 2.78 -1.51 33.81
CA ALA A 561 1.74 -0.90 34.63
C ALA A 561 0.97 0.24 33.93
N GLU A 562 1.54 0.86 32.90
CA GLU A 562 0.92 1.96 32.16
C GLU A 562 0.26 1.51 30.85
N CYS A 563 0.45 0.25 30.45
CA CYS A 563 -0.01 -0.27 29.16
C CYS A 563 -1.39 -0.97 29.24
N ASP A 564 -2.23 -0.68 28.24
CA ASP A 564 -3.51 -1.33 28.00
C ASP A 564 -3.35 -2.72 27.38
N VAL A 565 -2.28 -2.94 26.61
CA VAL A 565 -2.03 -4.18 25.86
C VAL A 565 -0.55 -4.55 25.92
N ILE A 566 -0.27 -5.85 25.99
CA ILE A 566 1.09 -6.41 25.98
C ILE A 566 1.27 -7.22 24.70
N VAL A 567 2.32 -6.93 23.92
CA VAL A 567 2.66 -7.61 22.67
C VAL A 567 4.09 -8.15 22.76
N GLN A 568 4.27 -9.44 22.49
CA GLN A 568 5.58 -10.11 22.56
C GLN A 568 5.84 -10.97 21.32
N LEU A 569 6.98 -10.75 20.68
CA LEU A 569 7.46 -11.53 19.54
C LEU A 569 8.60 -12.44 20.01
N ILE A 570 8.46 -13.75 19.79
CA ILE A 570 9.41 -14.75 20.27
C ILE A 570 10.00 -15.53 19.10
N GLY A 571 11.31 -15.40 18.93
CA GLY A 571 12.09 -16.00 17.84
C GLY A 571 12.95 -17.19 18.26
N GLY A 572 13.90 -17.55 17.40
CA GLY A 572 14.80 -18.69 17.58
C GLY A 572 16.01 -18.40 18.45
N ARG A 573 16.29 -17.12 18.75
CA ARG A 573 17.46 -16.70 19.55
C ARG A 573 17.10 -16.47 21.01
N TYR A 574 18.04 -16.80 21.92
CA TYR A 574 17.86 -16.57 23.36
C TYR A 574 17.98 -15.09 23.75
N GLY A 575 18.82 -14.33 23.03
CA GLY A 575 19.11 -12.94 23.34
C GLY A 575 20.18 -12.76 24.41
N PHE A 576 20.46 -11.50 24.73
CA PHE A 576 21.49 -11.11 25.68
C PHE A 576 21.00 -11.23 27.14
N THR A 577 21.92 -11.50 28.07
CA THR A 577 21.66 -11.64 29.51
C THR A 577 22.18 -10.40 30.26
N PRO A 578 21.29 -9.62 30.92
CA PRO A 578 21.68 -8.42 31.64
C PRO A 578 22.60 -8.71 32.83
N GLU A 579 23.36 -7.71 33.26
CA GLU A 579 24.27 -7.81 34.39
C GLU A 579 23.51 -8.20 35.67
N GLY A 580 24.00 -9.23 36.36
CA GLY A 580 23.36 -9.78 37.55
C GLY A 580 22.24 -10.79 37.30
N ALA A 581 21.89 -11.08 36.04
CA ALA A 581 20.83 -12.03 35.68
C ALA A 581 21.35 -13.40 35.23
N SER A 582 20.51 -14.43 35.38
CA SER A 582 20.71 -15.77 34.78
C SER A 582 19.86 -16.03 33.55
N GLU A 583 18.93 -15.12 33.23
CA GLU A 583 17.94 -15.22 32.17
C GLU A 583 18.17 -14.10 31.15
N SER A 584 17.78 -14.29 29.88
CA SER A 584 17.85 -13.21 28.90
C SER A 584 16.79 -12.14 29.12
N VAL A 585 17.00 -10.96 28.53
CA VAL A 585 16.04 -9.85 28.58
C VAL A 585 14.64 -10.31 28.10
N ILE A 586 14.57 -11.13 27.05
CA ILE A 586 13.32 -11.68 26.50
C ILE A 586 12.57 -12.54 27.53
N VAL A 587 13.28 -13.42 28.23
CA VAL A 587 12.71 -14.30 29.25
C VAL A 587 12.24 -13.47 30.46
N ILE A 588 13.01 -12.46 30.86
CA ILE A 588 12.66 -11.55 31.95
C ILE A 588 11.39 -10.77 31.59
N GLN A 589 11.32 -10.17 30.40
CA GLN A 589 10.14 -9.44 29.93
C GLN A 589 8.91 -10.35 29.85
N ASN A 590 9.07 -11.60 29.41
CA ASN A 590 7.99 -12.59 29.38
C ASN A 590 7.47 -12.93 30.77
N ARG A 591 8.36 -13.18 31.73
CA ARG A 591 8.00 -13.46 33.12
C ARG A 591 7.25 -12.28 33.77
N LEU A 592 7.74 -11.06 33.56
CA LEU A 592 7.12 -9.84 34.10
C LEU A 592 5.76 -9.57 33.44
N ALA A 593 5.67 -9.68 32.12
CA ALA A 593 4.42 -9.54 31.37
C ALA A 593 3.36 -10.54 31.83
N ARG A 594 3.75 -11.79 32.10
CA ARG A 594 2.84 -12.81 32.62
C ARG A 594 2.31 -12.43 34.00
N ALA A 595 3.18 -11.99 34.89
CA ALA A 595 2.78 -11.56 36.24
C ALA A 595 1.79 -10.38 36.19
N GLU A 596 2.01 -9.41 35.30
CA GLU A 596 1.09 -8.27 35.12
C GLU A 596 -0.25 -8.71 34.53
N ALA A 597 -0.23 -9.52 33.47
CA ALA A 597 -1.44 -10.04 32.82
C ALA A 597 -2.31 -10.84 33.81
N GLU A 598 -1.71 -11.69 34.65
CA GLU A 598 -2.41 -12.44 35.70
C GLU A 598 -2.99 -11.53 36.79
N SER A 599 -2.28 -10.46 37.16
CA SER A 599 -2.70 -9.55 38.24
C SER A 599 -3.81 -8.58 37.82
N ARG A 600 -3.77 -8.06 36.59
CA ARG A 600 -4.67 -6.99 36.12
C ARG A 600 -5.62 -7.39 35.00
N GLN A 601 -5.53 -8.63 34.53
CA GLN A 601 -6.27 -9.11 33.35
C GLN A 601 -5.96 -8.29 32.09
N THR A 602 -4.74 -7.75 31.99
CA THR A 602 -4.28 -7.02 30.79
C THR A 602 -4.15 -7.99 29.62
N PRO A 603 -4.77 -7.70 28.45
CA PRO A 603 -4.61 -8.51 27.25
C PRO A 603 -3.14 -8.67 26.86
N ARG A 604 -2.74 -9.92 26.61
CA ARG A 604 -1.37 -10.30 26.26
C ARG A 604 -1.37 -11.12 24.98
N PHE A 605 -0.73 -10.58 23.95
CA PHE A 605 -0.60 -11.19 22.64
C PHE A 605 0.83 -11.69 22.45
N LEU A 606 0.96 -12.98 22.11
CA LEU A 606 2.24 -13.62 21.92
C LEU A 606 2.32 -14.24 20.53
N TRP A 607 3.28 -13.79 19.74
CA TRP A 607 3.58 -14.38 18.44
C TRP A 607 4.84 -15.24 18.52
N LEU A 608 4.72 -16.51 18.14
CA LEU A 608 5.84 -17.44 18.02
C LEU A 608 6.16 -17.60 16.53
N SER A 609 7.37 -17.20 16.13
CA SER A 609 7.81 -17.36 14.75
C SER A 609 7.73 -18.84 14.30
N PRO A 610 7.01 -19.15 13.20
CA PRO A 610 6.88 -20.52 12.69
C PRO A 610 8.17 -21.03 12.02
N SER A 611 9.05 -20.14 11.59
CA SER A 611 10.27 -20.44 10.81
C SER A 611 11.54 -20.58 11.64
N SER A 612 11.49 -20.27 12.95
CA SER A 612 12.69 -20.23 13.79
C SER A 612 12.86 -21.49 14.63
N GLU A 613 13.81 -22.36 14.27
CA GLU A 613 14.32 -23.39 15.19
C GLU A 613 15.15 -22.73 16.29
N ALA A 614 15.04 -23.22 17.53
CA ALA A 614 15.81 -22.68 18.64
C ALA A 614 17.31 -22.90 18.41
N GLU A 615 18.11 -21.83 18.45
CA GLU A 615 19.56 -21.92 18.24
C GLU A 615 20.29 -22.56 19.44
N ASP A 616 19.72 -22.51 20.64
CA ASP A 616 20.29 -23.11 21.85
C ASP A 616 19.28 -23.81 22.77
N ASP A 617 19.79 -24.69 23.64
CA ASP A 617 18.99 -25.46 24.60
C ASP A 617 18.20 -24.60 25.59
N ARG A 618 18.66 -23.37 25.88
CA ARG A 618 17.99 -22.46 26.82
C ARG A 618 16.76 -21.85 26.17
N GLN A 619 16.88 -21.43 24.91
CA GLN A 619 15.78 -20.93 24.11
C GLN A 619 14.77 -22.03 23.80
N GLN A 620 15.24 -23.24 23.50
CA GLN A 620 14.36 -24.37 23.30
C GLN A 620 13.49 -24.65 24.53
N LYS A 621 14.10 -24.68 25.73
CA LYS A 621 13.36 -24.84 27.00
C LYS A 621 12.35 -23.71 27.24
N PHE A 622 12.73 -22.48 26.90
CA PHE A 622 11.84 -21.33 27.03
C PHE A 622 10.63 -21.45 26.08
N ILE A 623 10.85 -21.73 24.79
CA ILE A 623 9.76 -21.95 23.81
C ILE A 623 8.87 -23.12 24.21
N GLU A 624 9.45 -24.23 24.68
CA GLU A 624 8.69 -25.37 25.19
C GLU A 624 7.82 -24.99 26.41
N SER A 625 8.34 -24.14 27.30
CA SER A 625 7.58 -23.64 28.44
C SER A 625 6.37 -22.78 28.02
N LEU A 626 6.52 -21.95 26.99
CA LEU A 626 5.42 -21.16 26.41
C LEU A 626 4.37 -22.06 25.75
N ARG A 627 4.81 -23.13 25.05
CA ARG A 627 3.89 -24.08 24.41
C ARG A 627 3.04 -24.87 25.40
N GLN A 628 3.53 -25.03 26.64
CA GLN A 628 2.84 -25.72 27.73
C GLN A 628 1.97 -24.78 28.57
N GLU A 629 1.98 -23.48 28.28
CA GLU A 629 1.13 -22.50 28.97
C GLU A 629 -0.35 -22.77 28.65
N PRO A 630 -1.22 -22.93 29.66
CA PRO A 630 -2.63 -23.23 29.43
C PRO A 630 -3.34 -22.08 28.69
N ALA A 631 -4.01 -22.37 27.58
CA ALA A 631 -4.82 -21.41 26.82
C ALA A 631 -6.04 -20.84 27.61
N THR A 632 -6.22 -21.28 28.87
CA THR A 632 -7.30 -20.91 29.78
C THR A 632 -6.91 -19.87 30.83
N SER A 633 -5.66 -19.40 30.83
CA SER A 633 -5.25 -18.23 31.62
C SER A 633 -5.81 -16.98 30.96
N HIS A 634 -6.70 -16.26 31.64
CA HIS A 634 -7.51 -15.19 31.08
C HIS A 634 -6.64 -14.11 30.41
N GLY A 635 -6.81 -13.91 29.10
CA GLY A 635 -6.22 -12.79 28.36
C GLY A 635 -4.95 -13.08 27.55
N VAL A 636 -4.46 -14.33 27.47
CA VAL A 636 -3.31 -14.67 26.61
C VAL A 636 -3.77 -15.23 25.25
N GLU A 637 -3.45 -14.52 24.17
CA GLU A 637 -3.71 -14.94 22.79
C GLU A 637 -2.39 -15.24 22.09
N MET A 638 -2.19 -16.50 21.73
CA MET A 638 -0.96 -17.00 21.14
C MET A 638 -1.17 -17.39 19.68
N VAL A 639 -0.43 -16.76 18.78
CA VAL A 639 -0.44 -17.07 17.34
C VAL A 639 0.86 -17.73 16.96
N ARG A 640 0.77 -18.80 16.16
CA ARG A 640 1.90 -19.64 15.73
C ARG A 640 2.02 -19.72 14.21
N GLU A 641 1.25 -18.89 13.52
CA GLU A 641 1.16 -18.83 12.07
C GLU A 641 1.95 -17.61 11.59
N SER A 642 1.59 -17.06 10.43
CA SER A 642 2.25 -15.88 9.91
C SER A 642 2.02 -14.65 10.79
N ILE A 643 2.88 -13.64 10.64
CA ILE A 643 2.76 -12.37 11.36
C ILE A 643 1.49 -11.60 10.92
N GLU A 644 1.01 -11.82 9.69
CA GLU A 644 -0.23 -11.24 9.17
C GLU A 644 -1.45 -11.75 9.94
N ASN A 645 -1.53 -13.06 10.21
CA ASN A 645 -2.61 -13.63 11.02
C ASN A 645 -2.57 -13.09 12.47
N PHE A 646 -1.38 -12.79 12.99
CA PHE A 646 -1.22 -12.13 14.28
C PHE A 646 -1.77 -10.70 14.25
N LYS A 647 -1.50 -9.94 13.19
CA LYS A 647 -2.05 -8.58 12.98
C LYS A 647 -3.56 -8.58 12.83
N GLU A 648 -4.12 -9.49 12.03
CA GLU A 648 -5.57 -9.64 11.88
C GLU A 648 -6.25 -9.91 13.23
N LEU A 649 -5.65 -10.74 14.08
CA LEU A 649 -6.17 -11.01 15.41
C LEU A 649 -6.12 -9.78 16.31
N LEU A 650 -5.06 -8.97 16.26
CA LEU A 650 -5.00 -7.69 16.97
C LEU A 650 -6.15 -6.77 16.48
N GLU A 651 -6.29 -6.55 15.17
CA GLU A 651 -7.35 -5.68 14.62
C GLU A 651 -8.76 -6.14 15.02
N GLN A 652 -9.05 -7.44 14.92
CA GLN A 652 -10.33 -8.02 15.35
C GLN A 652 -10.65 -7.72 16.82
N ARG A 653 -9.63 -7.73 17.70
CA ARG A 653 -9.81 -7.43 19.14
C ARG A 653 -10.04 -5.96 19.39
N TRP A 654 -9.35 -5.07 18.68
CA TRP A 654 -9.61 -3.64 18.76
C TRP A 654 -11.04 -3.29 18.32
N GLN A 655 -11.52 -3.90 17.22
CA GLN A 655 -12.88 -3.69 16.72
C GLN A 655 -13.95 -4.24 17.67
N ALA A 656 -13.75 -5.43 18.24
CA ALA A 656 -14.69 -6.00 19.20
C ALA A 656 -14.86 -5.14 20.47
N GLU A 657 -13.77 -4.51 20.94
CA GLU A 657 -13.83 -3.55 22.05
C GLU A 657 -14.57 -2.25 21.69
N LEU A 658 -14.39 -1.75 20.47
CA LEU A 658 -15.12 -0.58 19.95
C LEU A 658 -16.63 -0.85 19.91
N SER A 659 -17.04 -2.00 19.41
CA SER A 659 -18.45 -2.41 19.37
C SER A 659 -19.07 -2.59 20.75
N GLN A 660 -18.30 -3.06 21.75
CA GLN A 660 -18.77 -3.15 23.14
C GLN A 660 -18.90 -1.78 23.83
N LYS A 661 -18.01 -0.82 23.53
CA LYS A 661 -18.04 0.52 24.14
C LYS A 661 -19.06 1.47 23.50
N GLN A 662 -19.52 1.20 22.28
CA GLN A 662 -20.50 2.02 21.55
C GLN A 662 -21.96 1.62 21.81
N GLN A 663 -22.23 0.56 22.57
CA GLN A 663 -23.61 0.27 23.02
C GLN A 663 -24.05 1.32 24.06
N PRO A 664 -25.17 2.05 23.83
CA PRO A 664 -25.73 2.91 24.86
C PRO A 664 -26.17 2.05 26.05
N VAL A 665 -25.88 2.52 27.26
CA VAL A 665 -26.43 1.95 28.50
C VAL A 665 -27.96 1.98 28.37
N ALA A 666 -28.55 0.85 28.04
CA ALA A 666 -30.00 0.70 27.94
C ALA A 666 -30.60 0.92 29.34
N SER A 667 -31.36 2.01 29.46
CA SER A 667 -32.27 2.24 30.57
C SER A 667 -33.29 1.11 30.62
N ASP A 668 -33.56 0.62 31.83
CA ASP A 668 -34.71 -0.21 32.19
C ASP A 668 -35.96 0.18 31.39
N GLY A 669 -36.34 -0.72 30.50
CA GLY A 669 -37.45 -0.52 29.56
C GLY A 669 -37.73 -1.82 28.85
N ALA A 670 -38.27 -2.80 29.57
CA ALA A 670 -38.85 -3.99 28.99
C ALA A 670 -39.93 -3.60 27.97
N ALA A 671 -39.58 -3.66 26.69
CA ALA A 671 -40.51 -3.64 25.58
C ALA A 671 -40.43 -5.00 24.88
N THR A 672 -41.32 -5.90 25.29
CA THR A 672 -41.68 -7.11 24.55
C THR A 672 -42.17 -6.71 23.15
N THR A 673 -41.34 -6.91 22.13
CA THR A 673 -41.74 -6.93 20.71
C THR A 673 -41.64 -8.38 20.25
N GLY A 674 -42.70 -8.88 19.60
CA GLY A 674 -42.82 -10.29 19.23
C GLY A 674 -41.75 -10.69 18.23
N GLU A 675 -41.20 -11.90 18.39
CA GLU A 675 -40.25 -12.52 17.46
C GLU A 675 -40.92 -12.60 16.07
N THR A 676 -40.46 -11.75 15.15
CA THR A 676 -40.92 -11.74 13.75
C THR A 676 -39.88 -12.53 12.96
N THR A 677 -40.31 -13.59 12.27
CA THR A 677 -39.40 -14.47 11.53
C THR A 677 -38.89 -13.78 10.25
N GLY A 678 -37.56 -13.72 10.06
CA GLY A 678 -36.92 -13.02 8.94
C GLY A 678 -36.31 -13.95 7.88
N VAL A 679 -36.48 -13.62 6.59
CA VAL A 679 -35.89 -14.34 5.45
C VAL A 679 -35.05 -13.41 4.60
N TYR A 680 -33.83 -13.85 4.25
CA TYR A 680 -33.00 -13.15 3.27
C TYR A 680 -33.24 -13.71 1.85
N LEU A 681 -33.80 -12.89 0.97
CA LEU A 681 -34.08 -13.23 -0.43
C LEU A 681 -32.94 -12.74 -1.33
N ILE A 682 -32.07 -13.65 -1.76
CA ILE A 682 -30.87 -13.35 -2.56
C ILE A 682 -31.17 -13.52 -4.05
N PHE A 683 -30.97 -12.46 -4.83
CA PHE A 683 -31.13 -12.44 -6.28
C PHE A 683 -30.12 -11.48 -6.93
N GLU A 684 -30.01 -11.50 -8.26
CA GLU A 684 -29.24 -10.50 -9.01
C GLU A 684 -30.16 -9.36 -9.45
N GLU A 685 -29.64 -8.14 -9.60
CA GLU A 685 -30.39 -6.93 -10.01
C GLU A 685 -31.32 -7.17 -11.22
N ARG A 686 -30.85 -7.94 -12.23
CA ARG A 686 -31.63 -8.30 -13.42
C ARG A 686 -32.90 -9.14 -13.15
N ASP A 687 -32.98 -9.77 -11.99
CA ASP A 687 -34.09 -10.61 -11.54
C ASP A 687 -34.99 -9.90 -10.50
N GLU A 688 -34.78 -8.59 -10.26
CA GLU A 688 -35.58 -7.80 -9.31
C GLU A 688 -37.09 -7.88 -9.60
N ALA A 689 -37.49 -7.75 -10.87
CA ALA A 689 -38.89 -7.89 -11.29
C ALA A 689 -39.48 -9.30 -11.06
N LEU A 690 -38.64 -10.33 -10.90
CA LEU A 690 -39.06 -11.69 -10.52
C LEU A 690 -39.11 -11.86 -9.00
N ALA A 691 -38.42 -11.00 -8.24
CA ALA A 691 -38.38 -11.01 -6.78
C ALA A 691 -39.62 -10.35 -6.16
N GLU A 692 -40.17 -9.29 -6.77
CA GLU A 692 -41.34 -8.54 -6.25
C GLU A 692 -42.52 -9.46 -5.85
N PRO A 693 -42.99 -10.42 -6.68
CA PRO A 693 -44.13 -11.27 -6.31
C PRO A 693 -43.81 -12.28 -5.19
N ILE A 694 -42.53 -12.58 -4.97
CA ILE A 694 -42.07 -13.46 -3.89
C ILE A 694 -42.06 -12.67 -2.58
N GLU A 695 -41.54 -11.45 -2.61
CA GLU A 695 -41.52 -10.54 -1.48
C GLU A 695 -42.94 -10.30 -0.94
N ASP A 696 -43.88 -9.93 -1.83
CA ASP A 696 -45.29 -9.72 -1.49
C ASP A 696 -45.89 -10.97 -0.81
N PHE A 697 -45.63 -12.16 -1.35
CA PHE A 697 -46.12 -13.42 -0.80
C PHE A 697 -45.54 -13.72 0.59
N LEU A 698 -44.23 -13.56 0.78
CA LEU A 698 -43.57 -13.78 2.07
C LEU A 698 -44.13 -12.83 3.14
N TYR A 699 -44.33 -11.56 2.76
CA TYR A 699 -44.94 -10.57 3.62
C TYR A 699 -46.40 -10.90 3.98
N GLU A 700 -47.20 -11.39 3.03
CA GLU A 700 -48.57 -11.89 3.29
C GLU A 700 -48.59 -13.10 4.23
N GLN A 701 -47.54 -13.92 4.22
CA GLN A 701 -47.35 -14.98 5.20
C GLN A 701 -46.89 -14.46 6.55
N GLY A 702 -46.59 -13.17 6.74
CA GLY A 702 -46.08 -12.62 8.00
C GLY A 702 -44.62 -13.00 8.25
N VAL A 703 -43.82 -13.11 7.20
CA VAL A 703 -42.35 -13.26 7.23
C VAL A 703 -41.73 -11.93 6.79
N GLU A 704 -40.77 -11.42 7.55
CA GLU A 704 -40.03 -10.20 7.20
C GLU A 704 -38.98 -10.53 6.12
N VAL A 705 -38.88 -9.72 5.07
CA VAL A 705 -37.98 -9.98 3.93
C VAL A 705 -36.84 -8.98 3.94
N MET A 706 -35.61 -9.49 3.96
CA MET A 706 -34.39 -8.72 3.69
C MET A 706 -34.03 -8.88 2.21
N LEU A 707 -33.65 -7.78 1.56
CA LEU A 707 -33.27 -7.74 0.14
C LEU A 707 -31.80 -7.33 -0.01
N PRO A 708 -31.10 -7.79 -1.06
CA PRO A 708 -29.77 -7.28 -1.41
C PRO A 708 -29.84 -5.81 -1.82
N GLU A 709 -28.81 -5.03 -1.45
CA GLU A 709 -28.59 -3.69 -1.97
C GLU A 709 -27.71 -3.77 -3.22
N PHE A 710 -28.09 -3.04 -4.27
CA PHE A 710 -27.36 -3.02 -5.55
C PHE A 710 -26.77 -1.64 -5.86
N GLN A 711 -27.17 -0.60 -5.12
CA GLN A 711 -26.71 0.78 -5.31
C GLN A 711 -26.02 1.28 -4.05
N GLY A 712 -24.72 1.53 -4.12
CA GLY A 712 -23.96 2.02 -2.97
C GLY A 712 -22.48 1.73 -3.10
N ASP A 713 -21.75 2.06 -2.04
CA ASP A 713 -20.36 1.66 -1.87
C ASP A 713 -20.25 0.13 -1.71
N GLU A 714 -19.25 -0.50 -2.33
CA GLU A 714 -19.11 -1.97 -2.32
C GLU A 714 -18.89 -2.51 -0.90
N HIS A 715 -18.20 -1.75 -0.03
CA HIS A 715 -18.01 -2.12 1.37
C HIS A 715 -19.31 -2.04 2.18
N GLU A 716 -20.17 -1.06 1.88
CA GLU A 716 -21.51 -0.96 2.47
C GLU A 716 -22.42 -2.11 2.02
N ILE A 717 -22.39 -2.47 0.74
CA ILE A 717 -23.16 -3.59 0.17
C ILE A 717 -22.72 -4.92 0.79
N ASP A 718 -21.41 -5.17 0.89
CA ASP A 718 -20.87 -6.39 1.50
C ASP A 718 -21.16 -6.46 3.00
N SER A 719 -21.04 -5.33 3.71
CA SER A 719 -21.38 -5.24 5.13
C SER A 719 -22.85 -5.52 5.38
N LEU A 720 -23.74 -4.97 4.54
CA LEU A 720 -25.17 -5.20 4.62
C LEU A 720 -25.55 -6.65 4.26
N HIS A 721 -24.89 -7.23 3.26
CA HIS A 721 -25.05 -8.66 2.91
C HIS A 721 -24.69 -9.58 4.08
N LEU A 722 -23.55 -9.32 4.74
CA LEU A 722 -23.13 -10.08 5.93
C LEU A 722 -24.07 -9.86 7.12
N GLN A 723 -24.59 -8.65 7.29
CA GLN A 723 -25.59 -8.35 8.31
C GLN A 723 -26.89 -9.14 8.07
N HIS A 724 -27.42 -9.13 6.84
CA HIS A 724 -28.63 -9.91 6.50
C HIS A 724 -28.43 -11.42 6.69
N LEU A 725 -27.25 -11.96 6.36
CA LEU A 725 -26.91 -13.37 6.63
C LEU A 725 -26.80 -13.68 8.13
N THR A 726 -26.52 -12.67 8.96
CA THR A 726 -26.43 -12.80 10.43
C THR A 726 -27.83 -12.77 11.06
N ASP A 727 -28.68 -11.85 10.59
CA ASP A 727 -29.97 -11.56 11.19
C ASP A 727 -31.11 -12.48 10.71
N CYS A 728 -30.97 -13.12 9.54
CA CYS A 728 -32.05 -13.95 8.98
C CYS A 728 -32.23 -15.31 9.67
N ASP A 729 -33.47 -15.79 9.75
CA ASP A 729 -33.80 -17.15 10.18
C ASP A 729 -33.71 -18.15 9.02
N GLY A 730 -33.98 -17.69 7.79
CA GLY A 730 -33.90 -18.51 6.58
C GLY A 730 -33.38 -17.74 5.37
N VAL A 731 -32.93 -18.47 4.35
CA VAL A 731 -32.42 -17.89 3.10
C VAL A 731 -33.11 -18.51 1.89
N ILE A 732 -33.48 -17.67 0.93
CA ILE A 732 -33.99 -18.09 -0.39
C ILE A 732 -33.08 -17.50 -1.47
N VAL A 733 -32.51 -18.34 -2.33
CA VAL A 733 -31.73 -17.91 -3.49
C VAL A 733 -32.60 -18.03 -4.75
N LEU A 734 -32.85 -16.91 -5.43
CA LEU A 734 -33.60 -16.87 -6.67
C LEU A 734 -32.70 -17.23 -7.86
N TYR A 735 -33.03 -18.32 -8.55
CA TYR A 735 -32.36 -18.76 -9.76
C TYR A 735 -33.15 -18.33 -11.01
N GLY A 736 -33.16 -17.02 -11.26
CA GLY A 736 -33.68 -16.39 -12.47
C GLY A 736 -32.63 -16.38 -13.59
N SER A 737 -32.32 -15.22 -14.15
CA SER A 737 -31.39 -15.03 -15.26
C SER A 737 -29.93 -15.28 -14.90
N SER A 738 -29.64 -15.58 -13.63
CA SER A 738 -28.32 -15.89 -13.10
C SER A 738 -27.70 -17.16 -13.69
N SER A 739 -26.37 -17.32 -13.53
CA SER A 739 -25.66 -18.53 -13.95
C SER A 739 -25.71 -19.61 -12.85
N LYS A 740 -25.68 -20.89 -13.24
CA LYS A 740 -25.56 -22.00 -12.27
C LYS A 740 -24.37 -21.80 -11.31
N ALA A 741 -23.25 -21.29 -11.82
CA ALA A 741 -22.05 -21.05 -11.02
C ALA A 741 -22.30 -20.01 -9.93
N TRP A 742 -23.03 -18.94 -10.25
CA TRP A 742 -23.41 -17.92 -9.27
C TRP A 742 -24.30 -18.48 -8.16
N VAL A 743 -25.31 -19.30 -8.52
CA VAL A 743 -26.18 -19.96 -7.53
C VAL A 743 -25.39 -20.92 -6.64
N ASP A 744 -24.49 -21.73 -7.23
CA ASP A 744 -23.63 -22.64 -6.47
C ASP A 744 -22.71 -21.88 -5.48
N ILE A 745 -22.21 -20.70 -5.88
CA ILE A 745 -21.42 -19.82 -5.00
C ILE A 745 -22.28 -19.32 -3.82
N LYS A 746 -23.47 -18.78 -4.10
CA LYS A 746 -24.37 -18.26 -3.06
C LYS A 746 -24.84 -19.34 -2.08
N VAL A 747 -25.14 -20.54 -2.56
CA VAL A 747 -25.46 -21.68 -1.70
C VAL A 747 -24.26 -22.11 -0.84
N ARG A 748 -23.03 -22.02 -1.36
CA ARG A 748 -21.80 -22.35 -0.61
C ARG A 748 -21.47 -21.30 0.45
N GLU A 749 -21.77 -20.02 0.20
CA GLU A 749 -21.63 -18.93 1.18
C GLU A 749 -22.45 -19.19 2.44
N LEU A 750 -23.63 -19.82 2.32
CA LEU A 750 -24.45 -20.18 3.49
C LEU A 750 -23.74 -21.14 4.46
N THR A 751 -22.83 -21.98 3.95
CA THR A 751 -22.01 -22.86 4.80
C THR A 751 -20.90 -22.07 5.51
N LYS A 752 -20.41 -20.99 4.90
CA LYS A 752 -19.41 -20.08 5.49
C LYS A 752 -20.03 -19.16 6.55
N ALA A 753 -21.34 -18.91 6.47
CA ALA A 753 -22.08 -18.06 7.43
C ALA A 753 -21.97 -18.53 8.89
N LEU A 754 -21.60 -19.79 9.15
CA LEU A 754 -21.28 -20.32 10.49
C LEU A 754 -20.24 -19.48 11.26
N GLY A 755 -19.28 -18.85 10.56
CA GLY A 755 -18.25 -18.02 11.16
C GLY A 755 -18.76 -16.71 11.76
N TYR A 756 -19.80 -16.12 11.17
CA TYR A 756 -20.35 -14.82 11.58
C TYR A 756 -21.58 -14.96 12.51
N ARG A 757 -22.23 -16.13 12.52
CA ARG A 757 -23.45 -16.43 13.32
C ARG A 757 -23.18 -17.07 14.69
N ASN A 758 -22.01 -16.85 15.30
CA ASN A 758 -21.62 -17.47 16.57
C ASN A 758 -21.79 -19.01 16.59
N GLY A 759 -21.55 -19.67 15.44
CA GLY A 759 -21.71 -21.12 15.29
C GLY A 759 -23.14 -21.62 15.08
N ARG A 760 -24.15 -20.75 14.95
CA ARG A 760 -25.52 -21.14 14.59
C ARG A 760 -25.65 -21.29 13.07
N PRO A 761 -25.99 -22.48 12.53
CA PRO A 761 -26.19 -22.65 11.09
C PRO A 761 -27.48 -21.96 10.62
N ILE A 762 -27.57 -21.65 9.32
CA ILE A 762 -28.83 -21.31 8.67
C ILE A 762 -29.66 -22.60 8.59
N GLU A 763 -30.72 -22.69 9.39
CA GLU A 763 -31.49 -23.92 9.55
C GLU A 763 -32.39 -24.21 8.33
N LYS A 764 -32.75 -23.16 7.57
CA LYS A 764 -33.57 -23.28 6.36
C LYS A 764 -32.98 -22.47 5.21
N ALA A 765 -32.60 -23.18 4.15
CA ALA A 765 -32.12 -22.62 2.90
C ALA A 765 -32.89 -23.22 1.72
N ALA A 766 -33.31 -22.39 0.77
CA ALA A 766 -34.00 -22.81 -0.44
C ALA A 766 -33.40 -22.16 -1.69
N VAL A 767 -33.51 -22.85 -2.83
CA VAL A 767 -33.25 -22.31 -4.17
C VAL A 767 -34.56 -22.34 -4.94
N LEU A 768 -35.04 -21.17 -5.35
CA LEU A 768 -36.26 -21.02 -6.13
C LEU A 768 -35.91 -20.85 -7.61
N ILE A 769 -36.27 -21.82 -8.44
CA ILE A 769 -36.05 -21.75 -9.89
C ILE A 769 -37.06 -20.79 -10.50
N ALA A 770 -36.58 -19.78 -11.23
CA ALA A 770 -37.44 -18.81 -11.91
C ALA A 770 -37.19 -18.81 -13.44
N PRO A 771 -38.19 -18.39 -14.25
CA PRO A 771 -38.04 -18.24 -15.69
C PRO A 771 -36.91 -17.27 -16.09
N PRO A 772 -36.29 -17.43 -17.28
CA PRO A 772 -36.55 -18.48 -18.27
C PRO A 772 -36.02 -19.84 -17.81
N VAL A 773 -36.85 -20.88 -17.89
CA VAL A 773 -36.45 -22.25 -17.53
C VAL A 773 -35.66 -22.87 -18.68
N ASP A 774 -34.49 -23.43 -18.38
CA ASP A 774 -33.68 -24.16 -19.34
C ASP A 774 -33.42 -25.61 -18.86
N ARG A 775 -32.85 -26.44 -19.73
CA ARG A 775 -32.54 -27.84 -19.42
C ARG A 775 -31.60 -28.01 -18.21
N ARG A 776 -30.83 -26.98 -17.84
CA ARG A 776 -29.91 -27.01 -16.69
C ARG A 776 -30.68 -26.73 -15.40
N LYS A 777 -31.61 -25.77 -15.40
CA LYS A 777 -32.51 -25.45 -14.29
C LYS A 777 -33.45 -26.61 -13.95
N GLU A 778 -34.06 -27.26 -14.94
CA GLU A 778 -34.93 -28.44 -14.75
C GLU A 778 -34.22 -29.59 -13.98
N ARG A 779 -32.90 -29.69 -14.16
CA ARG A 779 -32.05 -30.72 -13.58
C ARG A 779 -31.26 -30.25 -12.36
N PHE A 780 -31.48 -29.02 -11.90
CA PHE A 780 -30.78 -28.50 -10.74
C PHE A 780 -31.21 -29.24 -9.47
N ARG A 781 -30.22 -29.66 -8.68
CA ARG A 781 -30.41 -30.39 -7.42
C ARG A 781 -29.36 -29.89 -6.43
N SER A 782 -29.75 -29.67 -5.19
CA SER A 782 -28.87 -29.32 -4.09
C SER A 782 -29.06 -30.30 -2.94
N LEU A 783 -27.98 -30.55 -2.19
CA LEU A 783 -28.01 -31.32 -0.94
C LEU A 783 -28.04 -30.40 0.30
N THR A 784 -27.76 -29.12 0.11
CA THR A 784 -27.61 -28.11 1.18
C THR A 784 -28.78 -27.12 1.23
N ALA A 785 -29.62 -27.07 0.18
CA ALA A 785 -30.80 -26.22 0.10
C ALA A 785 -31.94 -26.98 -0.58
N GLU A 786 -33.18 -26.74 -0.14
CA GLU A 786 -34.38 -27.27 -0.79
C GLU A 786 -34.58 -26.60 -2.15
N VAL A 787 -34.99 -27.35 -3.17
CA VAL A 787 -35.14 -26.81 -4.54
C VAL A 787 -36.62 -26.76 -4.91
N PHE A 788 -37.13 -25.54 -5.12
CA PHE A 788 -38.49 -25.30 -5.59
C PHE A 788 -38.49 -24.99 -7.08
N SER A 789 -39.32 -25.69 -7.84
CA SER A 789 -39.46 -25.50 -9.29
C SER A 789 -40.93 -25.23 -9.62
N PRO A 790 -41.25 -24.15 -10.35
CA PRO A 790 -42.61 -23.87 -10.78
C PRO A 790 -43.08 -24.90 -11.83
N ASP A 791 -44.38 -25.21 -11.81
CA ASP A 791 -45.05 -26.03 -12.82
C ASP A 791 -45.42 -25.16 -14.03
N GLY A 792 -44.43 -24.81 -14.86
CA GLY A 792 -44.63 -24.07 -16.12
C GLY A 792 -43.81 -22.78 -16.26
N ASP A 793 -44.19 -21.92 -17.20
CA ASP A 793 -43.47 -20.68 -17.56
C ASP A 793 -43.76 -19.48 -16.63
N SER A 794 -44.61 -19.65 -15.62
CA SER A 794 -44.96 -18.61 -14.64
C SER A 794 -44.53 -19.02 -13.23
N LEU A 795 -43.86 -18.11 -12.52
CA LEU A 795 -43.46 -18.30 -11.14
C LEU A 795 -44.66 -18.06 -10.21
N ASP A 796 -45.11 -19.10 -9.50
CA ASP A 796 -46.14 -19.01 -8.47
C ASP A 796 -45.48 -19.14 -7.08
N ALA A 797 -45.47 -18.05 -6.31
CA ALA A 797 -44.84 -17.99 -5.00
C ALA A 797 -45.51 -18.90 -3.95
N SER A 798 -46.73 -19.39 -4.20
CA SER A 798 -47.45 -20.29 -3.28
C SER A 798 -46.71 -21.62 -3.03
N ILE A 799 -45.76 -21.99 -3.90
CA ILE A 799 -44.87 -23.14 -3.70
C ILE A 799 -44.04 -23.03 -2.41
N LEU A 800 -43.78 -21.80 -1.92
CA LEU A 800 -43.04 -21.54 -0.68
C LEU A 800 -43.88 -21.69 0.60
N THR A 801 -45.19 -21.98 0.51
CA THR A 801 -46.07 -22.09 1.69
C THR A 801 -45.53 -23.07 2.73
N GLY A 802 -45.01 -24.22 2.28
CA GLY A 802 -44.40 -25.22 3.18
C GLY A 802 -43.14 -24.71 3.87
N PHE A 803 -42.26 -24.03 3.13
CA PHE A 803 -41.04 -23.41 3.65
C PHE A 803 -41.37 -22.38 4.74
N CYS A 804 -42.35 -21.50 4.49
CA CYS A 804 -42.74 -20.47 5.46
C CYS A 804 -43.35 -21.06 6.75
N GLN A 805 -44.10 -22.14 6.65
CA GLN A 805 -44.67 -22.79 7.83
C GLN A 805 -43.57 -23.44 8.69
N GLU A 806 -42.66 -24.17 8.07
CA GLU A 806 -41.54 -24.81 8.77
C GLU A 806 -40.59 -23.79 9.41
N LEU A 807 -40.38 -22.65 8.77
CA LEU A 807 -39.54 -21.57 9.31
C LEU A 807 -40.14 -20.97 10.59
N LYS A 808 -41.46 -20.74 10.63
CA LYS A 808 -42.16 -20.23 11.82
C LYS A 808 -42.21 -21.25 12.96
N ASP A 809 -42.29 -22.54 12.63
CA ASP A 809 -42.24 -23.61 13.61
C ASP A 809 -40.84 -23.69 14.27
N LEU A 810 -39.77 -23.34 13.53
CA LEU A 810 -38.40 -23.24 14.06
C LEU A 810 -38.19 -22.02 14.95
N SER A 811 -38.68 -20.84 14.53
CA SER A 811 -38.57 -19.63 15.33
C SER A 811 -39.37 -19.71 16.63
N SER A 812 -40.44 -20.51 16.67
CA SER A 812 -41.24 -20.75 17.87
C SER A 812 -40.73 -21.86 18.80
N SER A 813 -39.64 -22.57 18.44
CA SER A 813 -39.16 -23.77 19.17
C SER A 813 -37.76 -23.66 19.83
N SER A 814 -37.17 -22.46 19.99
CA SER A 814 -35.93 -22.26 20.76
C SER A 814 -36.17 -21.87 22.24
N PRO A 815 -35.26 -22.18 23.19
CA PRO A 815 -35.59 -23.02 24.35
C PRO A 815 -35.93 -22.26 25.65
N GLY A 816 -37.20 -22.38 26.10
CA GLY A 816 -37.66 -22.00 27.45
C GLY A 816 -37.94 -23.17 28.41
N ASP A 817 -38.00 -24.42 27.95
CA ASP A 817 -38.45 -25.55 28.77
C ASP A 817 -37.49 -26.76 28.71
N ALA A 818 -36.39 -26.68 29.46
CA ALA A 818 -35.64 -27.86 29.91
C ALA A 818 -34.87 -27.56 31.21
N VAL A 819 -35.59 -27.17 32.26
CA VAL A 819 -35.16 -27.37 33.65
C VAL A 819 -36.19 -28.25 34.34
N THR A 820 -35.94 -29.56 34.34
CA THR A 820 -36.29 -30.49 35.43
C THR A 820 -35.38 -31.70 35.41
#